data_AF-A0A9D5RKV6-F1
#
_entry.id   AF-A0A9D5RKV6-F1
#
_cell.length_a   1.000
_cell.length_b   1.000
_cell.length_c   1.000
_cell.angle_alpha   90.00
_cell.angle_beta   90.00
_cell.angle_gamma   90.00
#
_symmetry.space_group_name_H-M   'P 1'
#
loop_
_entity.id
_entity.type
_entity.pdbx_description
1 polymer ?
#
loop_
_entity_poly.entity_id
_entity_poly.type
_entity_poly.pdbx_seq_one_letter_code
_entity_poly.pdbx_strand_id
1 'polypeptide(L)'
;MNLHDFSYELPPELIAQDPLTHRDRSRLMLMNKETGAVKHDVFHHITHYLKKGDCLVINNTKVIPARLFGARPGKEEQIEILLLTRKQDDIWECLVKPGRKVKPGVTLEFGGGLLKAECVSVNEDGNRQVQFTYDGIFEEILDELGQMPLPPYITHKLKDKNRYQTVYAKHDGSAAAPTAGLHFTPELLAKIEEMGVKIAPVTLHVGLGTFRPVKVENILEHHMHSEYYSISQESADMINETKKNGGRVICVGTTSCRTIESAADENGMLKESSGWTEIFIYPGYRFKVLDCLITNFHLPESTLLMLISALAGRENVLAAYEVAVRERYRFFSFGDAMFITNDTEGEYNVAPLDKSVDATVTVPGSKSMTNRALLMAALSAGEAKLKGVLFSDDSRYFLSSLCSLGFSVEENEETKEVILQGCGGVLPQKEGEIYVGSAGTAARFLTAMLALSEGHFTIQASEQMKKRPMKPLFEALEALGAEFTYLEQPWHLPVEVIGNPQACGTVQLDISESTQFLSALLMTAPMLVNGLKIQITSKKKIGSYIKITMKMMEQFGVNVDFENDAYEVKCDSVYRCDEYQIEPDVSAACYFYALAQLTGGKVIVSNVHFDSMQGDMKFLGVLKEMGAEVVATDAGICVSGPQNGNFDGIEIDMNDFSDQTMTLAAIAPFAKTPTTIKNIGHIRLQESDRLRAIAENLDRMQIRFDEGANCITIYPGEPQACAIETYEDHRMAMAFALVGLKVPEICIKNPTCCRKTFENYFDVLDEIR
;
A
#
# COMPACT_ATOMS: atom_id res chain seq x y z
N MET A 1 9.72 -22.24 26.04
CA MET A 1 9.61 -21.06 25.16
C MET A 1 9.39 -19.87 26.07
N ASN A 2 10.22 -18.84 25.97
CA ASN A 2 10.22 -17.72 26.92
C ASN A 2 9.30 -16.61 26.40
N LEU A 3 8.60 -15.92 27.29
CA LEU A 3 7.74 -14.78 26.96
C LEU A 3 8.51 -13.68 26.18
N HIS A 4 9.74 -13.39 26.59
CA HIS A 4 10.58 -12.38 25.97
C HIS A 4 11.06 -12.75 24.55
N ASP A 5 10.88 -13.99 24.12
CA ASP A 5 11.11 -14.38 22.71
C ASP A 5 10.13 -13.64 21.76
N PHE A 6 9.06 -13.04 22.29
CA PHE A 6 8.04 -12.29 21.56
C PHE A 6 8.07 -10.79 21.88
N SER A 7 9.22 -10.28 22.33
CA SER A 7 9.43 -8.85 22.59
C SER A 7 9.86 -8.12 21.31
N TYR A 8 9.36 -6.90 21.12
CA TYR A 8 9.79 -5.98 20.09
C TYR A 8 9.53 -4.53 20.55
N GLU A 9 10.26 -3.56 20.00
CA GLU A 9 10.08 -2.17 20.36
C GLU A 9 8.85 -1.57 19.65
N LEU A 10 7.87 -1.11 20.43
CA LEU A 10 6.69 -0.41 19.93
C LEU A 10 6.63 1.02 20.50
N PRO A 11 6.88 2.04 19.66
CA PRO A 11 6.69 3.43 20.05
C PRO A 11 5.21 3.72 20.42
N PRO A 12 4.92 4.32 21.60
CA PRO A 12 3.55 4.57 22.05
C PRO A 12 2.67 5.37 21.10
N GLU A 13 3.27 6.27 20.31
CA GLU A 13 2.60 7.11 19.31
C GLU A 13 2.03 6.31 18.12
N LEU A 14 2.48 5.08 17.89
CA LEU A 14 1.94 4.20 16.86
C LEU A 14 0.67 3.46 17.31
N ILE A 15 0.30 3.53 18.60
CA ILE A 15 -0.93 2.92 19.13
C ILE A 15 -2.13 3.80 18.75
N ALA A 16 -2.97 3.30 17.84
CA ALA A 16 -4.12 4.05 17.34
C ALA A 16 -5.14 4.36 18.45
N GLN A 17 -5.34 5.66 18.70
CA GLN A 17 -6.34 6.13 19.68
C GLN A 17 -7.74 6.33 19.06
N ASP A 18 -7.81 6.67 17.78
CA ASP A 18 -9.05 6.93 17.05
C ASP A 18 -9.18 6.05 15.79
N PRO A 19 -10.40 5.64 15.39
CA PRO A 19 -10.64 5.01 14.09
C PRO A 19 -10.44 6.00 12.94
N LEU A 20 -10.04 5.50 11.75
CA LEU A 20 -10.06 6.30 10.51
C LEU A 20 -11.48 6.70 10.13
N THR A 21 -11.66 7.85 9.49
CA THR A 21 -12.97 8.28 8.97
C THR A 21 -13.57 7.21 8.06
N HIS A 22 -12.79 6.75 7.08
CA HIS A 22 -13.12 5.62 6.21
C HIS A 22 -12.38 4.37 6.68
N ARG A 23 -13.13 3.37 7.17
CA ARG A 23 -12.58 2.18 7.85
C ARG A 23 -11.83 1.23 6.91
N ASP A 24 -12.26 1.17 5.65
CA ASP A 24 -11.67 0.34 4.59
C ASP A 24 -10.44 1.00 3.95
N ARG A 25 -10.13 2.25 4.30
CA ARG A 25 -8.91 2.95 3.87
C ARG A 25 -7.75 2.78 4.85
N SER A 26 -7.84 1.85 5.81
CA SER A 26 -6.70 1.45 6.64
C SER A 26 -5.61 0.82 5.78
N ARG A 27 -4.35 0.95 6.21
CA ARG A 27 -3.25 0.29 5.51
C ARG A 27 -3.36 -1.21 5.72
N LEU A 28 -2.95 -1.97 4.72
CA LEU A 28 -2.88 -3.42 4.73
C LEU A 28 -1.43 -3.85 4.56
N MET A 29 -0.92 -4.67 5.47
CA MET A 29 0.32 -5.40 5.27
C MET A 29 -0.01 -6.83 4.84
N LEU A 30 0.45 -7.22 3.65
CA LEU A 30 0.39 -8.60 3.19
C LEU A 30 1.68 -9.28 3.64
N MET A 31 1.55 -10.44 4.27
CA MET A 31 2.71 -11.23 4.66
C MET A 31 2.56 -12.65 4.11
N ASN A 32 3.57 -13.09 3.36
CA ASN A 32 3.70 -14.47 2.99
C ASN A 32 4.08 -15.30 4.24
N LYS A 33 3.21 -16.23 4.66
CA LYS A 33 3.44 -17.00 5.90
C LYS A 33 4.58 -18.01 5.82
N GLU A 34 5.04 -18.37 4.62
CA GLU A 34 6.15 -19.32 4.42
C GLU A 34 7.49 -18.59 4.31
N THR A 35 7.54 -17.49 3.54
CA THR A 35 8.80 -16.77 3.25
C THR A 35 9.05 -15.55 4.14
N GLY A 36 8.02 -15.04 4.82
CA GLY A 36 8.09 -13.77 5.56
C GLY A 36 8.12 -12.52 4.69
N ALA A 37 8.02 -12.66 3.35
CA ALA A 37 7.99 -11.51 2.45
C ALA A 37 6.77 -10.62 2.73
N VAL A 38 7.00 -9.32 2.81
CA VAL A 38 5.97 -8.32 3.09
C VAL A 38 5.67 -7.45 1.87
N LYS A 39 4.40 -7.11 1.67
CA LYS A 39 3.93 -6.11 0.71
C LYS A 39 2.94 -5.16 1.37
N HIS A 40 2.83 -3.96 0.82
CA HIS A 40 1.99 -2.89 1.35
C HIS A 40 0.82 -2.61 0.40
N ASP A 41 -0.38 -2.56 0.95
CA ASP A 41 -1.59 -2.21 0.23
C ASP A 41 -2.57 -1.41 1.11
N VAL A 42 -3.79 -1.18 0.64
CA VAL A 42 -4.91 -0.60 1.39
C VAL A 42 -5.97 -1.69 1.62
N PHE A 43 -6.65 -1.66 2.77
CA PHE A 43 -7.59 -2.72 3.13
C PHE A 43 -8.76 -2.87 2.16
N HIS A 44 -9.20 -1.79 1.52
CA HIS A 44 -10.19 -1.79 0.46
C HIS A 44 -9.85 -2.79 -0.66
N HIS A 45 -8.56 -2.99 -0.94
CA HIS A 45 -8.05 -3.92 -1.94
C HIS A 45 -7.97 -5.38 -1.46
N ILE A 46 -8.50 -5.72 -0.28
CA ILE A 46 -8.49 -7.11 0.22
C ILE A 46 -9.12 -8.09 -0.79
N THR A 47 -10.07 -7.61 -1.61
CA THR A 47 -10.69 -8.37 -2.70
C THR A 47 -9.68 -8.84 -3.75
N HIS A 48 -8.52 -8.19 -3.91
CA HIS A 48 -7.49 -8.67 -4.84
C HIS A 48 -6.85 -9.98 -4.37
N TYR A 49 -6.94 -10.30 -3.09
CA TYR A 49 -6.27 -11.46 -2.49
C TYR A 49 -7.23 -12.60 -2.14
N LEU A 50 -8.54 -12.39 -2.33
CA LEU A 50 -9.59 -13.37 -2.14
C LEU A 50 -9.94 -14.04 -3.47
N LYS A 51 -10.23 -15.33 -3.42
CA LYS A 51 -10.51 -16.15 -4.60
C LYS A 51 -11.90 -16.72 -4.51
N LYS A 52 -12.55 -16.88 -5.67
CA LYS A 52 -13.83 -17.60 -5.76
C LYS A 52 -13.70 -18.97 -5.10
N GLY A 53 -14.65 -19.30 -4.22
CA GLY A 53 -14.65 -20.55 -3.46
C GLY A 53 -13.92 -20.48 -2.12
N ASP A 54 -13.29 -19.36 -1.75
CA ASP A 54 -12.81 -19.14 -0.37
C ASP A 54 -13.99 -18.96 0.61
N CYS A 55 -13.70 -19.10 1.90
CA CYS A 55 -14.64 -18.83 2.99
C CYS A 55 -14.04 -17.88 4.01
N LEU A 56 -14.67 -16.73 4.19
CA LEU A 56 -14.34 -15.73 5.19
C LEU A 56 -15.11 -16.01 6.49
N VAL A 57 -14.39 -16.34 7.56
CA VAL A 57 -14.97 -16.62 8.88
C VAL A 57 -14.94 -15.35 9.73
N ILE A 58 -16.13 -14.84 10.07
CA ILE A 58 -16.29 -13.56 10.78
C ILE A 58 -16.91 -13.74 12.16
N ASN A 59 -16.39 -13.04 13.17
CA ASN A 59 -16.99 -13.04 14.51
C ASN A 59 -18.12 -12.00 14.62
N ASN A 60 -19.37 -12.46 14.69
CA ASN A 60 -20.56 -11.61 14.73
C ASN A 60 -21.01 -11.20 16.15
N THR A 61 -20.12 -11.34 17.14
CA THR A 61 -20.36 -10.85 18.51
C THR A 61 -20.56 -9.32 18.53
N LYS A 62 -21.49 -8.86 19.38
CA LYS A 62 -21.82 -7.46 19.60
C LYS A 62 -21.38 -7.04 21.00
N VAL A 63 -20.71 -5.90 21.07
CA VAL A 63 -20.20 -5.34 22.33
C VAL A 63 -21.36 -4.70 23.05
N ILE A 64 -21.57 -5.12 24.29
CA ILE A 64 -22.59 -4.53 25.16
C ILE A 64 -21.99 -3.37 25.96
N PRO A 65 -22.78 -2.37 26.35
CA PRO A 65 -22.34 -1.28 27.22
C PRO A 65 -22.12 -1.74 28.67
N ALA A 66 -21.26 -2.73 28.87
CA ALA A 66 -21.02 -3.46 30.10
C ALA A 66 -20.34 -2.66 31.24
N ARG A 67 -19.91 -1.41 31.01
CA ARG A 67 -19.27 -0.58 32.03
C ARG A 67 -20.29 0.31 32.74
N LEU A 68 -20.58 -0.01 34.00
CA LEU A 68 -21.50 0.71 34.86
C LEU A 68 -20.74 1.53 35.91
N PHE A 69 -21.22 2.74 36.19
CA PHE A 69 -20.70 3.59 37.26
C PHE A 69 -21.78 3.81 38.30
N GLY A 70 -21.51 3.37 39.53
CA GLY A 70 -22.44 3.47 40.64
C GLY A 70 -21.74 3.87 41.93
N ALA A 71 -22.52 3.90 43.01
CA ALA A 71 -22.04 4.21 44.34
C ALA A 71 -22.72 3.31 45.37
N ARG A 72 -22.17 3.25 46.59
CA ARG A 72 -22.95 2.70 47.71
C ARG A 72 -24.10 3.68 48.04
N PRO A 73 -25.28 3.19 48.47
CA PRO A 73 -26.41 4.04 48.81
C PRO A 73 -26.01 5.21 49.72
N GLY A 74 -26.36 6.44 49.32
CA GLY A 74 -26.08 7.67 50.06
C GLY A 74 -24.61 8.11 50.11
N LYS A 75 -23.71 7.55 49.29
CA LYS A 75 -22.30 7.96 49.21
C LYS A 75 -21.98 8.59 47.84
N GLU A 76 -21.06 9.56 47.83
CA GLU A 76 -20.60 10.24 46.61
C GLU A 76 -19.42 9.52 45.91
N GLU A 77 -19.05 8.32 46.35
CA GLU A 77 -17.91 7.62 45.75
C GLU A 77 -18.28 6.98 44.41
N GLN A 78 -17.35 7.03 43.46
CA GLN A 78 -17.52 6.34 42.18
C GLN A 78 -16.93 4.94 42.23
N ILE A 79 -17.76 3.94 41.95
CA ILE A 79 -17.40 2.53 41.81
C ILE A 79 -17.73 2.11 40.38
N GLU A 80 -16.71 1.69 39.65
CA GLU A 80 -16.83 1.10 38.32
C GLU A 80 -17.10 -0.40 38.48
N ILE A 81 -18.20 -0.87 37.88
CA ILE A 81 -18.48 -2.28 37.61
C ILE A 81 -18.36 -2.51 36.12
N LEU A 82 -17.68 -3.57 35.74
CA LEU A 82 -17.56 -3.99 34.36
C LEU A 82 -17.99 -5.44 34.23
N LEU A 83 -19.12 -5.65 33.56
CA LEU A 83 -19.75 -6.96 33.37
C LEU A 83 -18.85 -7.83 32.48
N LEU A 84 -18.56 -9.06 32.92
CA LEU A 84 -17.79 -10.05 32.15
C LEU A 84 -18.70 -11.12 31.57
N THR A 85 -19.33 -11.89 32.46
CA THR A 85 -20.05 -13.11 32.09
C THR A 85 -21.35 -13.19 32.86
N ARG A 86 -22.47 -13.29 32.15
CA ARG A 86 -23.77 -13.58 32.76
C ARG A 86 -23.79 -15.03 33.23
N LYS A 87 -24.10 -15.23 34.51
CA LYS A 87 -24.42 -16.53 35.12
C LYS A 87 -25.95 -16.65 35.23
N GLN A 88 -26.44 -17.70 35.87
CA GLN A 88 -27.87 -17.88 36.09
C GLN A 88 -28.42 -16.85 37.10
N ASP A 89 -29.74 -16.65 37.09
CA ASP A 89 -30.48 -15.84 38.06
C ASP A 89 -30.01 -14.38 38.18
N ASP A 90 -29.62 -13.73 37.07
CA ASP A 90 -29.13 -12.34 37.04
C ASP A 90 -27.85 -12.07 37.87
N ILE A 91 -27.11 -13.13 38.17
CA ILE A 91 -25.75 -13.03 38.68
C ILE A 91 -24.81 -12.78 37.51
N TRP A 92 -23.91 -11.82 37.67
CA TRP A 92 -22.85 -11.55 36.73
C TRP A 92 -21.49 -11.63 37.41
N GLU A 93 -20.54 -12.23 36.72
CA GLU A 93 -19.14 -12.07 37.06
C GLU A 93 -18.67 -10.68 36.58
N CYS A 94 -18.07 -9.90 37.49
CA CYS A 94 -17.72 -8.51 37.24
C CYS A 94 -16.30 -8.15 37.69
N LEU A 95 -15.63 -7.28 36.92
CA LEU A 95 -14.49 -6.52 37.41
C LEU A 95 -14.98 -5.28 38.15
N VAL A 96 -14.36 -4.98 39.30
CA VAL A 96 -14.79 -3.86 40.15
C VAL A 96 -13.59 -2.99 40.52
N LYS A 97 -13.73 -1.67 40.32
CA LYS A 97 -12.70 -0.67 40.64
C LYS A 97 -13.32 0.52 41.40
N PRO A 98 -12.84 0.86 42.62
CA PRO A 98 -11.86 0.16 43.43
C PRO A 98 -12.45 -1.08 44.12
N GLY A 99 -12.00 -2.28 43.72
CA GLY A 99 -12.55 -3.55 44.21
C GLY A 99 -12.43 -3.79 45.72
N ARG A 100 -11.48 -3.13 46.41
CA ARG A 100 -11.33 -3.22 47.89
C ARG A 100 -12.56 -2.72 48.64
N LYS A 101 -13.40 -1.89 48.01
CA LYS A 101 -14.59 -1.30 48.61
C LYS A 101 -15.85 -2.16 48.46
N VAL A 102 -15.80 -3.19 47.61
CA VAL A 102 -16.93 -4.05 47.26
C VAL A 102 -16.62 -5.46 47.70
N LYS A 103 -16.97 -5.74 48.97
CA LYS A 103 -16.87 -7.04 49.62
C LYS A 103 -18.22 -7.75 49.55
N PRO A 104 -18.29 -9.08 49.81
CA PRO A 104 -19.57 -9.78 49.88
C PRO A 104 -20.57 -9.09 50.82
N GLY A 105 -21.83 -8.96 50.40
CA GLY A 105 -22.91 -8.24 51.08
C GLY A 105 -22.94 -6.72 50.84
N VAL A 106 -22.00 -6.14 50.08
CA VAL A 106 -22.05 -4.71 49.73
C VAL A 106 -23.02 -4.50 48.56
N THR A 107 -23.99 -3.60 48.76
CA THR A 107 -24.93 -3.15 47.72
C THR A 107 -24.48 -1.84 47.08
N LEU A 108 -24.74 -1.72 45.78
CA LEU A 108 -24.45 -0.58 44.93
C LEU A 108 -25.71 -0.13 44.19
N GLU A 109 -25.82 1.16 43.93
CA GLU A 109 -26.91 1.78 43.17
C GLU A 109 -26.36 2.51 41.95
N PHE A 110 -27.06 2.35 40.82
CA PHE A 110 -26.75 2.98 39.54
C PHE A 110 -27.98 3.78 39.07
N GLY A 111 -27.75 4.89 38.37
CA GLY A 111 -28.84 5.67 37.75
C GLY A 111 -29.90 6.18 38.73
N GLY A 112 -29.55 6.49 39.99
CA GLY A 112 -30.53 6.94 40.97
C GLY A 112 -31.47 5.84 41.50
N GLY A 113 -31.07 4.57 41.41
CA GLY A 113 -31.82 3.43 41.93
C GLY A 113 -32.51 2.58 40.85
N LEU A 114 -32.38 2.96 39.58
CA LEU A 114 -32.85 2.19 38.41
C LEU A 114 -32.28 0.77 38.37
N LEU A 115 -31.03 0.60 38.82
CA LEU A 115 -30.37 -0.69 38.93
C LEU A 115 -29.66 -0.79 40.28
N LYS A 116 -29.87 -1.91 40.97
CA LYS A 116 -29.17 -2.26 42.22
C LYS A 116 -28.33 -3.49 42.01
N ALA A 117 -27.18 -3.54 42.69
CA ALA A 117 -26.24 -4.65 42.55
C ALA A 117 -25.66 -5.04 43.92
N GLU A 118 -25.74 -6.31 44.28
CA GLU A 118 -25.17 -6.85 45.51
C GLU A 118 -24.01 -7.78 45.21
N CYS A 119 -22.86 -7.56 45.86
CA CYS A 119 -21.73 -8.49 45.75
C CYS A 119 -22.04 -9.78 46.53
N VAL A 120 -22.20 -10.90 45.82
CA VAL A 120 -22.48 -12.22 46.40
C VAL A 120 -21.19 -12.88 46.91
N SER A 121 -20.12 -12.83 46.11
CA SER A 121 -18.83 -13.45 46.44
C SER A 121 -17.65 -12.82 45.68
N VAL A 122 -16.42 -13.20 46.05
CA VAL A 122 -15.19 -12.80 45.35
C VAL A 122 -14.47 -14.07 44.90
N ASN A 123 -14.18 -14.17 43.61
CA ASN A 123 -13.44 -15.27 42.99
C ASN A 123 -11.95 -15.19 43.34
N GLU A 124 -11.22 -16.31 43.17
CA GLU A 124 -9.77 -16.39 43.44
C GLU A 124 -8.94 -15.40 42.61
N ASP A 125 -9.37 -15.09 41.39
CA ASP A 125 -8.74 -14.13 40.50
C ASP A 125 -9.10 -12.67 40.82
N GLY A 126 -9.93 -12.45 41.85
CA GLY A 126 -10.35 -11.14 42.33
C GLY A 126 -11.62 -10.59 41.66
N ASN A 127 -12.25 -11.30 40.72
CA ASN A 127 -13.54 -10.89 40.16
C ASN A 127 -14.66 -11.03 41.21
N ARG A 128 -15.76 -10.27 41.06
CA ARG A 128 -16.92 -10.32 41.99
C ARG A 128 -18.07 -11.01 41.29
N GLN A 129 -18.76 -11.91 42.00
CA GLN A 129 -20.10 -12.32 41.59
C GLN A 129 -21.07 -11.27 42.11
N VAL A 130 -21.83 -10.63 41.22
CA VAL A 130 -22.72 -9.53 41.53
C VAL A 130 -24.14 -9.89 41.10
N GLN A 131 -25.06 -9.93 42.04
CA GLN A 131 -26.49 -10.11 41.79
C GLN A 131 -27.09 -8.77 41.44
N PHE A 132 -27.75 -8.66 40.29
CA PHE A 132 -28.50 -7.46 39.92
C PHE A 132 -29.98 -7.56 40.33
N THR A 133 -30.58 -6.41 40.62
CA THR A 133 -32.01 -6.25 40.90
C THR A 133 -32.51 -4.99 40.21
N TYR A 134 -33.58 -5.12 39.44
CA TYR A 134 -34.12 -4.10 38.55
C TYR A 134 -35.58 -4.41 38.21
N ASP A 135 -36.31 -3.40 37.75
CA ASP A 135 -37.67 -3.53 37.21
C ASP A 135 -37.61 -3.43 35.67
N GLY A 136 -38.13 -4.44 34.95
CA GLY A 136 -38.15 -4.45 33.48
C GLY A 136 -37.11 -5.37 32.84
N ILE A 137 -36.57 -4.97 31.69
CA ILE A 137 -35.58 -5.74 30.92
C ILE A 137 -34.18 -5.22 31.24
N PHE A 138 -33.27 -6.10 31.68
CA PHE A 138 -31.91 -5.73 32.09
C PHE A 138 -31.15 -5.00 30.97
N GLU A 139 -31.30 -5.47 29.73
CA GLU A 139 -30.62 -4.97 28.55
C GLU A 139 -31.00 -3.52 28.23
N GLU A 140 -32.27 -3.14 28.39
CA GLU A 140 -32.73 -1.74 28.20
C GLU A 140 -32.11 -0.81 29.25
N ILE A 141 -32.02 -1.27 30.50
CA ILE A 141 -31.39 -0.53 31.59
C ILE A 141 -29.88 -0.43 31.37
N LEU A 142 -29.27 -1.49 30.86
CA LEU A 142 -27.85 -1.50 30.51
C LEU A 142 -27.55 -0.54 29.35
N ASP A 143 -28.42 -0.44 28.36
CA ASP A 143 -28.29 0.54 27.27
C ASP A 143 -28.43 2.00 27.76
N GLU A 144 -29.26 2.24 28.79
CA GLU A 144 -29.43 3.56 29.40
C GLU A 144 -28.25 3.95 30.30
N LEU A 145 -27.83 3.04 31.19
CA LEU A 145 -26.84 3.33 32.25
C LEU A 145 -25.40 3.00 31.86
N GLY A 146 -25.23 2.06 30.94
CA GLY A 146 -23.96 1.48 30.56
C GLY A 146 -23.10 2.36 29.68
N GLN A 147 -21.80 2.15 29.76
CA GLN A 147 -20.81 2.71 28.84
C GLN A 147 -20.09 1.60 28.10
N MET A 148 -19.76 1.87 26.84
CA MET A 148 -18.97 0.97 26.02
C MET A 148 -17.59 0.76 26.66
N PRO A 149 -17.22 -0.47 27.05
CA PRO A 149 -15.90 -0.74 27.59
C PRO A 149 -14.85 -0.62 26.48
N LEU A 150 -14.11 0.48 26.49
CA LEU A 150 -12.93 0.61 25.64
C LEU A 150 -11.72 -0.08 26.30
N PRO A 151 -10.83 -0.68 25.48
CA PRO A 151 -9.54 -1.18 25.92
C PRO A 151 -8.75 -0.13 26.72
N PRO A 152 -7.92 -0.55 27.70
CA PRO A 152 -7.26 0.37 28.63
C PRO A 152 -6.23 1.31 27.97
N TYR A 153 -5.76 0.98 26.77
CA TYR A 153 -4.81 1.80 26.00
C TYR A 153 -5.49 2.90 25.16
N ILE A 154 -6.83 2.91 25.06
CA ILE A 154 -7.58 4.02 24.46
C ILE A 154 -7.93 4.99 25.57
N THR A 155 -7.32 6.16 25.53
CA THR A 155 -7.30 7.09 26.68
C THR A 155 -8.47 8.08 26.70
N HIS A 156 -9.08 8.37 25.55
CA HIS A 156 -10.20 9.30 25.42
C HIS A 156 -11.50 8.63 24.97
N LYS A 157 -12.62 9.35 25.13
CA LYS A 157 -13.94 8.90 24.70
C LYS A 157 -14.10 9.09 23.19
N LEU A 158 -14.62 8.08 22.51
CA LEU A 158 -14.97 8.18 21.10
C LEU A 158 -16.13 9.15 20.88
N LYS A 159 -16.05 9.92 19.79
CA LYS A 159 -17.16 10.78 19.33
C LYS A 159 -18.37 9.95 18.88
N ASP A 160 -18.11 8.86 18.15
CA ASP A 160 -19.10 7.89 17.71
C ASP A 160 -18.80 6.51 18.32
N LYS A 161 -19.69 6.05 19.21
CA LYS A 161 -19.56 4.76 19.91
C LYS A 161 -19.69 3.57 18.94
N ASN A 162 -20.43 3.72 17.84
CA ASN A 162 -20.66 2.65 16.87
C ASN A 162 -19.40 2.30 16.07
N ARG A 163 -18.36 3.15 16.14
CA ARG A 163 -17.06 2.87 15.51
C ARG A 163 -16.28 1.75 16.21
N TYR A 164 -16.62 1.40 17.45
CA TYR A 164 -16.07 0.24 18.15
C TYR A 164 -17.00 -0.99 18.01
N GLN A 165 -17.51 -1.21 16.80
CA GLN A 165 -18.36 -2.34 16.45
C GLN A 165 -18.17 -2.72 14.96
N THR A 166 -18.17 -4.02 14.68
CA THR A 166 -18.20 -4.54 13.30
C THR A 166 -19.56 -4.28 12.65
N VAL A 167 -19.58 -4.07 11.34
CA VAL A 167 -20.82 -3.77 10.58
C VAL A 167 -21.78 -4.96 10.49
N TYR A 168 -21.33 -6.14 10.88
CA TYR A 168 -22.06 -7.42 10.86
C TYR A 168 -22.33 -7.98 12.27
N ALA A 169 -22.20 -7.16 13.30
CA ALA A 169 -22.46 -7.56 14.68
C ALA A 169 -23.94 -7.86 14.92
N LYS A 170 -24.25 -9.00 15.54
CA LYS A 170 -25.63 -9.48 15.75
C LYS A 170 -25.90 -9.97 17.17
N HIS A 171 -24.96 -10.67 17.80
CA HIS A 171 -25.21 -11.34 19.09
C HIS A 171 -24.60 -10.58 20.26
N ASP A 172 -25.44 -9.98 21.10
CA ASP A 172 -25.03 -9.25 22.30
C ASP A 172 -24.34 -10.18 23.31
N GLY A 173 -23.17 -9.76 23.82
CA GLY A 173 -22.48 -10.50 24.90
C GLY A 173 -20.98 -10.24 25.03
N SER A 174 -20.37 -9.51 24.09
CA SER A 174 -18.93 -9.23 24.14
C SER A 174 -18.59 -8.06 25.06
N ALA A 175 -17.47 -8.15 25.77
CA ALA A 175 -16.84 -7.00 26.43
C ALA A 175 -15.85 -6.24 25.52
N ALA A 176 -15.51 -6.80 24.36
CA ALA A 176 -14.64 -6.18 23.38
C ALA A 176 -15.04 -6.53 21.95
N ALA A 177 -14.77 -5.61 21.01
CA ALA A 177 -15.05 -5.84 19.60
C ALA A 177 -14.01 -6.79 18.99
N PRO A 178 -14.38 -7.64 18.02
CA PRO A 178 -13.43 -8.38 17.21
C PRO A 178 -12.77 -7.41 16.21
N THR A 179 -11.68 -6.77 16.64
CA THR A 179 -11.18 -5.54 16.02
C THR A 179 -10.69 -5.70 14.58
N ALA A 180 -10.22 -6.89 14.21
CA ALA A 180 -9.84 -7.19 12.82
C ALA A 180 -11.01 -7.04 11.84
N GLY A 181 -12.25 -7.14 12.34
CA GLY A 181 -13.47 -6.93 11.57
C GLY A 181 -13.86 -5.46 11.39
N LEU A 182 -13.21 -4.52 12.08
CA LEU A 182 -13.61 -3.10 12.05
C LEU A 182 -13.32 -2.43 10.71
N HIS A 183 -12.44 -3.01 9.90
CA HIS A 183 -12.05 -2.51 8.58
C HIS A 183 -13.10 -2.73 7.49
N PHE A 184 -14.01 -3.71 7.68
CA PHE A 184 -15.03 -4.03 6.68
C PHE A 184 -16.18 -3.03 6.68
N THR A 185 -16.64 -2.68 5.48
CA THR A 185 -17.89 -1.96 5.22
C THR A 185 -18.95 -2.92 4.66
N PRO A 186 -20.25 -2.57 4.72
CA PRO A 186 -21.30 -3.36 4.08
C PRO A 186 -21.06 -3.56 2.58
N GLU A 187 -20.59 -2.51 1.89
CA GLU A 187 -20.31 -2.53 0.45
C GLU A 187 -19.16 -3.49 0.12
N LEU A 188 -18.10 -3.49 0.94
CA LEU A 188 -16.97 -4.39 0.75
C LEU A 188 -17.37 -5.86 0.97
N LEU A 189 -18.21 -6.13 1.96
CA LEU A 189 -18.71 -7.50 2.21
C LEU A 189 -19.60 -7.99 1.06
N ALA A 190 -20.47 -7.13 0.52
CA ALA A 190 -21.28 -7.46 -0.64
C ALA A 190 -20.40 -7.79 -1.86
N LYS A 191 -19.37 -6.98 -2.13
CA LYS A 191 -18.40 -7.24 -3.20
C LYS A 191 -17.69 -8.59 -3.02
N ILE A 192 -17.32 -8.93 -1.78
CA ILE A 192 -16.70 -10.24 -1.45
C ILE A 192 -17.66 -11.39 -1.75
N GLU A 193 -18.94 -11.28 -1.38
CA GLU A 193 -19.95 -12.31 -1.68
C GLU A 193 -20.19 -12.45 -3.20
N GLU A 194 -20.25 -11.34 -3.94
CA GLU A 194 -20.41 -11.31 -5.40
C GLU A 194 -19.27 -12.03 -6.14
N MET A 195 -18.04 -11.97 -5.61
CA MET A 195 -16.89 -12.74 -6.12
C MET A 195 -17.04 -14.25 -5.93
N GLY A 196 -18.05 -14.72 -5.20
CA GLY A 196 -18.26 -16.12 -4.86
C GLY A 196 -17.43 -16.59 -3.66
N VAL A 197 -17.04 -15.67 -2.77
CA VAL A 197 -16.47 -15.99 -1.45
C VAL A 197 -17.63 -16.19 -0.48
N LYS A 198 -17.64 -17.30 0.26
CA LYS A 198 -18.64 -17.54 1.31
C LYS A 198 -18.30 -16.73 2.56
N ILE A 199 -19.30 -16.22 3.27
CA ILE A 199 -19.11 -15.56 4.57
C ILE A 199 -19.77 -16.41 5.66
N ALA A 200 -18.95 -17.04 6.51
CA ALA A 200 -19.41 -17.91 7.59
C ALA A 200 -19.35 -17.17 8.95
N PRO A 201 -20.49 -16.76 9.52
CA PRO A 201 -20.52 -16.13 10.83
C PRO A 201 -20.31 -17.14 11.97
N VAL A 202 -19.43 -16.81 12.90
CA VAL A 202 -19.26 -17.52 14.18
C VAL A 202 -19.42 -16.52 15.32
N THR A 203 -19.77 -16.97 16.52
CA THR A 203 -19.81 -16.11 17.70
C THR A 203 -18.73 -16.52 18.67
N LEU A 204 -17.93 -15.55 19.12
CA LEU A 204 -17.12 -15.66 20.34
C LEU A 204 -17.25 -14.37 21.13
N HIS A 205 -17.75 -14.48 22.37
CA HIS A 205 -17.84 -13.35 23.28
C HIS A 205 -16.49 -13.11 23.92
N VAL A 206 -15.86 -12.00 23.57
CA VAL A 206 -14.52 -11.65 24.03
C VAL A 206 -14.63 -11.17 25.47
N GLY A 207 -13.94 -11.89 26.37
CA GLY A 207 -13.83 -11.51 27.77
C GLY A 207 -12.70 -10.50 27.99
N LEU A 208 -12.75 -9.75 29.09
CA LEU A 208 -11.67 -8.80 29.43
C LEU A 208 -10.35 -9.47 29.83
N GLY A 209 -10.37 -10.78 30.08
CA GLY A 209 -9.17 -11.60 30.23
C GLY A 209 -8.22 -11.47 29.04
N THR A 210 -8.73 -11.23 27.84
CA THR A 210 -7.95 -11.02 26.61
C THR A 210 -7.05 -9.78 26.65
N PHE A 211 -7.30 -8.82 27.55
CA PHE A 211 -6.45 -7.65 27.75
C PHE A 211 -5.45 -7.80 28.91
N ARG A 212 -5.47 -8.92 29.65
CA ARG A 212 -4.51 -9.13 30.74
C ARG A 212 -3.15 -9.52 30.14
N PRO A 213 -2.06 -8.87 30.55
CA PRO A 213 -0.72 -9.27 30.10
C PRO A 213 -0.39 -10.68 30.59
N VAL A 214 0.40 -11.42 29.82
CA VAL A 214 0.95 -12.71 30.23
C VAL A 214 1.94 -12.44 31.37
N LYS A 215 1.75 -13.11 32.52
CA LYS A 215 2.56 -12.88 33.73
C LYS A 215 3.58 -13.97 34.03
N VAL A 216 3.61 -15.01 33.20
CA VAL A 216 4.51 -16.16 33.35
C VAL A 216 5.66 -16.04 32.37
N GLU A 217 6.89 -16.32 32.81
CA GLU A 217 8.07 -16.33 31.92
C GLU A 217 8.03 -17.49 30.93
N ASN A 218 7.62 -18.68 31.41
CA ASN A 218 7.39 -19.84 30.57
C ASN A 218 5.95 -19.84 30.07
N ILE A 219 5.74 -19.59 28.78
CA ILE A 219 4.40 -19.46 28.21
C ILE A 219 3.55 -20.73 28.36
N LEU A 220 4.18 -21.90 28.51
CA LEU A 220 3.50 -23.19 28.68
C LEU A 220 2.73 -23.29 30.00
N GLU A 221 3.01 -22.42 30.96
CA GLU A 221 2.32 -22.33 32.26
C GLU A 221 1.15 -21.33 32.22
N HIS A 222 0.92 -20.67 31.08
CA HIS A 222 -0.15 -19.70 30.94
C HIS A 222 -1.50 -20.40 30.76
N HIS A 223 -2.46 -20.06 31.62
CA HIS A 223 -3.85 -20.49 31.50
C HIS A 223 -4.67 -19.40 30.81
N MET A 224 -5.29 -19.75 29.68
CA MET A 224 -6.21 -18.87 28.96
C MET A 224 -7.52 -18.71 29.71
N HIS A 225 -8.11 -17.54 29.60
CA HIS A 225 -9.47 -17.31 30.07
C HIS A 225 -10.49 -18.04 29.19
N SER A 226 -11.48 -18.65 29.84
CA SER A 226 -12.60 -19.31 29.17
C SER A 226 -13.50 -18.29 28.49
N GLU A 227 -13.75 -18.46 27.19
CA GLU A 227 -14.63 -17.60 26.41
C GLU A 227 -15.73 -18.43 25.74
N TYR A 228 -16.97 -17.92 25.78
CA TYR A 228 -18.09 -18.59 25.15
C TYR A 228 -18.01 -18.47 23.63
N TYR A 229 -18.29 -19.56 22.93
CA TYR A 229 -18.43 -19.59 21.49
C TYR A 229 -19.68 -20.35 21.03
N SER A 230 -20.13 -20.04 19.83
CA SER A 230 -21.13 -20.83 19.11
C SER A 230 -20.88 -20.82 17.59
N ILE A 231 -21.21 -21.94 16.96
CA ILE A 231 -21.14 -22.16 15.51
C ILE A 231 -22.44 -22.84 15.09
N SER A 232 -23.17 -22.22 14.16
CA SER A 232 -24.37 -22.81 13.57
C SER A 232 -24.03 -23.94 12.62
N GLN A 233 -25.00 -24.82 12.34
CA GLN A 233 -24.82 -25.88 11.34
C GLN A 233 -24.48 -25.29 9.95
N GLU A 234 -25.14 -24.21 9.56
CA GLU A 234 -24.88 -23.50 8.29
C GLU A 234 -23.43 -23.03 8.17
N SER A 235 -22.88 -22.37 9.19
CA SER A 235 -21.49 -21.92 9.18
C SER A 235 -20.51 -23.08 9.16
N ALA A 236 -20.79 -24.16 9.91
CA ALA A 236 -19.98 -25.38 9.89
C ALA A 236 -19.97 -26.01 8.49
N ASP A 237 -21.12 -26.12 7.83
CA ASP A 237 -21.25 -26.67 6.48
C ASP A 237 -20.51 -25.81 5.46
N MET A 238 -20.67 -24.48 5.50
CA MET A 238 -19.93 -23.56 4.61
C MET A 238 -18.41 -23.74 4.72
N ILE A 239 -17.88 -23.85 5.94
CA ILE A 239 -16.45 -24.03 6.19
C ILE A 239 -15.98 -25.42 5.73
N ASN A 240 -16.70 -26.47 6.09
CA ASN A 240 -16.38 -27.85 5.72
C ASN A 240 -16.39 -28.06 4.20
N GLU A 241 -17.42 -27.55 3.51
CA GLU A 241 -17.53 -27.62 2.05
C GLU A 241 -16.38 -26.87 1.37
N THR A 242 -15.98 -25.73 1.93
CA THR A 242 -14.87 -24.94 1.39
C THR A 242 -13.58 -25.75 1.42
N LYS A 243 -13.24 -26.36 2.56
CA LYS A 243 -12.07 -27.25 2.67
C LYS A 243 -12.18 -28.44 1.73
N LYS A 244 -13.35 -29.07 1.65
CA LYS A 244 -13.61 -30.21 0.76
C LYS A 244 -13.39 -29.87 -0.72
N ASN A 245 -13.75 -28.65 -1.13
CA ASN A 245 -13.61 -28.17 -2.50
C ASN A 245 -12.21 -27.58 -2.79
N GLY A 246 -11.30 -27.60 -1.82
CA GLY A 246 -9.95 -27.05 -1.97
C GLY A 246 -9.85 -25.52 -1.87
N GLY A 247 -10.92 -24.84 -1.43
CA GLY A 247 -10.90 -23.41 -1.13
C GLY A 247 -10.23 -23.11 0.22
N ARG A 248 -9.84 -21.85 0.43
CA ARG A 248 -9.18 -21.42 1.68
C ARG A 248 -10.18 -20.99 2.73
N VAL A 249 -9.94 -21.37 3.98
CA VAL A 249 -10.67 -20.84 5.13
C VAL A 249 -9.85 -19.69 5.74
N ILE A 250 -10.44 -18.49 5.70
CA ILE A 250 -9.80 -17.24 6.05
C ILE A 250 -10.48 -16.66 7.28
N CYS A 251 -9.80 -16.62 8.41
CA CYS A 251 -10.36 -16.02 9.62
C CYS A 251 -10.16 -14.51 9.64
N VAL A 252 -11.20 -13.78 10.01
CA VAL A 252 -11.12 -12.37 10.40
C VAL A 252 -10.93 -12.29 11.90
N GLY A 253 -9.68 -12.11 12.31
CA GLY A 253 -9.25 -11.97 13.69
C GLY A 253 -8.95 -13.28 14.39
N THR A 254 -8.12 -13.17 15.43
CA THR A 254 -7.70 -14.28 16.29
C THR A 254 -8.88 -14.93 17.03
N THR A 255 -9.96 -14.19 17.29
CA THR A 255 -11.18 -14.73 17.90
C THR A 255 -11.85 -15.75 16.99
N SER A 256 -12.01 -15.45 15.70
CA SER A 256 -12.63 -16.35 14.73
C SER A 256 -11.79 -17.61 14.55
N CYS A 257 -10.46 -17.45 14.51
CA CYS A 257 -9.50 -18.55 14.50
C CYS A 257 -9.65 -19.46 15.72
N ARG A 258 -9.64 -18.90 16.94
CA ARG A 258 -9.79 -19.69 18.17
C ARG A 258 -11.11 -20.45 18.20
N THR A 259 -12.21 -19.86 17.72
CA THR A 259 -13.51 -20.53 17.65
C THR A 259 -13.45 -21.79 16.80
N ILE A 260 -13.03 -21.67 15.54
CA ILE A 260 -13.05 -22.82 14.61
C ILE A 260 -12.00 -23.87 14.99
N GLU A 261 -10.83 -23.46 15.48
CA GLU A 261 -9.78 -24.40 15.91
C GLU A 261 -10.18 -25.13 17.20
N SER A 262 -10.97 -24.52 18.08
CA SER A 262 -11.51 -25.19 19.27
C SER A 262 -12.62 -26.18 18.94
N ALA A 263 -13.49 -25.82 18.00
CA ALA A 263 -14.67 -26.61 17.65
C ALA A 263 -14.37 -27.77 16.70
N ALA A 264 -13.29 -27.67 15.90
CA ALA A 264 -12.95 -28.69 14.92
C ALA A 264 -12.44 -29.98 15.58
N ASP A 265 -12.81 -31.12 15.01
CA ASP A 265 -12.22 -32.41 15.37
C ASP A 265 -10.79 -32.56 14.82
N GLU A 266 -10.13 -33.69 15.10
CA GLU A 266 -8.76 -33.98 14.65
C GLU A 266 -8.59 -34.03 13.12
N ASN A 267 -9.68 -34.20 12.37
CA ASN A 267 -9.68 -34.17 10.91
C ASN A 267 -9.97 -32.78 10.34
N GLY A 268 -10.17 -31.77 11.21
CA GLY A 268 -10.52 -30.41 10.79
C GLY A 268 -11.99 -30.24 10.41
N MET A 269 -12.86 -31.15 10.82
CA MET A 269 -14.30 -31.07 10.53
C MET A 269 -15.06 -30.36 11.65
N LEU A 270 -15.95 -29.45 11.26
CA LEU A 270 -16.85 -28.72 12.16
C LEU A 270 -18.25 -29.33 12.17
N LYS A 271 -18.96 -29.11 13.27
CA LYS A 271 -20.40 -29.39 13.42
C LYS A 271 -21.04 -28.29 14.24
N GLU A 272 -22.36 -28.19 14.21
CA GLU A 272 -23.09 -27.31 15.12
C GLU A 272 -22.64 -27.56 16.57
N SER A 273 -22.19 -26.49 17.22
CA SER A 273 -21.63 -26.58 18.56
C SER A 273 -21.68 -25.23 19.26
N SER A 274 -21.79 -25.30 20.58
CA SER A 274 -21.59 -24.15 21.46
C SER A 274 -20.91 -24.62 22.73
N GLY A 275 -20.09 -23.77 23.33
CA GLY A 275 -19.36 -24.14 24.53
C GLY A 275 -18.42 -23.05 24.98
N TRP A 276 -17.42 -23.46 25.75
CA TRP A 276 -16.37 -22.59 26.27
C TRP A 276 -15.04 -23.03 25.68
N THR A 277 -14.22 -22.07 25.27
CA THR A 277 -12.86 -22.32 24.79
C THR A 277 -11.82 -21.67 25.68
N GLU A 278 -10.79 -22.45 25.99
CA GLU A 278 -9.56 -22.04 26.66
C GLU A 278 -8.35 -22.31 25.75
N ILE A 279 -8.58 -22.45 24.44
CA ILE A 279 -7.50 -22.78 23.50
C ILE A 279 -6.40 -21.71 23.54
N PHE A 280 -5.17 -22.18 23.72
CA PHE A 280 -3.97 -21.37 23.62
C PHE A 280 -3.14 -21.82 22.42
N ILE A 281 -3.00 -20.93 21.43
CA ILE A 281 -2.28 -21.20 20.19
C ILE A 281 -0.94 -20.47 20.25
N TYR A 282 0.15 -21.22 20.13
CA TYR A 282 1.53 -20.74 20.18
C TYR A 282 2.41 -21.59 19.22
N PRO A 283 3.66 -21.18 18.91
CA PRO A 283 4.46 -21.87 17.92
C PRO A 283 4.64 -23.37 18.22
N GLY A 284 4.41 -24.19 17.19
CA GLY A 284 4.30 -25.66 17.30
C GLY A 284 2.86 -26.18 17.19
N TYR A 285 1.85 -25.30 17.25
CA TYR A 285 0.46 -25.67 16.99
C TYR A 285 0.23 -26.06 15.52
N ARG A 286 -0.52 -27.14 15.29
CA ARG A 286 -0.96 -27.56 13.95
C ARG A 286 -2.38 -27.08 13.71
N PHE A 287 -2.55 -26.10 12.83
CA PHE A 287 -3.86 -25.62 12.42
C PHE A 287 -4.64 -26.71 11.70
N LYS A 288 -5.89 -26.92 12.13
CA LYS A 288 -6.78 -27.95 11.62
C LYS A 288 -7.67 -27.40 10.50
N VAL A 289 -8.09 -26.15 10.62
CA VAL A 289 -9.05 -25.53 9.70
C VAL A 289 -8.44 -24.31 9.01
N LEU A 290 -7.82 -23.41 9.77
CA LEU A 290 -7.31 -22.12 9.30
C LEU A 290 -6.28 -22.25 8.18
N ASP A 291 -6.50 -21.54 7.07
CA ASP A 291 -5.52 -21.42 5.98
C ASP A 291 -4.85 -20.04 5.96
N CYS A 292 -5.61 -18.97 6.16
CA CYS A 292 -5.13 -17.58 6.14
C CYS A 292 -5.79 -16.74 7.25
N LEU A 293 -5.15 -15.65 7.66
CA LEU A 293 -5.63 -14.82 8.77
C LEU A 293 -5.56 -13.33 8.43
N ILE A 294 -6.69 -12.64 8.53
CA ILE A 294 -6.76 -11.17 8.56
C ILE A 294 -6.75 -10.74 10.03
N THR A 295 -5.85 -9.85 10.42
CA THR A 295 -5.70 -9.40 11.81
C THR A 295 -5.24 -7.94 11.90
N ASN A 296 -5.19 -7.38 13.12
CA ASN A 296 -4.47 -6.14 13.42
C ASN A 296 -3.07 -6.47 13.94
N PHE A 297 -2.24 -5.44 14.13
CA PHE A 297 -0.97 -5.59 14.86
C PHE A 297 -1.20 -5.71 16.39
N HIS A 298 -0.35 -6.50 17.06
CA HIS A 298 -0.55 -6.99 18.43
C HIS A 298 0.56 -6.55 19.39
N LEU A 299 0.32 -6.53 20.71
CA LEU A 299 1.33 -6.11 21.70
C LEU A 299 2.52 -7.07 21.69
N PRO A 300 3.74 -6.57 22.00
CA PRO A 300 4.82 -7.46 22.39
C PRO A 300 4.36 -8.34 23.56
N GLU A 301 4.88 -9.55 23.63
CA GLU A 301 4.64 -10.46 24.76
C GLU A 301 3.14 -10.79 24.97
N SER A 302 2.36 -10.81 23.88
CA SER A 302 0.92 -11.10 23.92
C SER A 302 0.56 -12.48 23.34
N THR A 303 -0.52 -13.07 23.83
CA THR A 303 -1.05 -14.35 23.32
C THR A 303 -1.45 -14.26 21.85
N LEU A 304 -1.86 -13.07 21.39
CA LEU A 304 -2.21 -12.83 19.98
C LEU A 304 -0.97 -12.86 19.08
N LEU A 305 0.15 -12.27 19.53
CA LEU A 305 1.43 -12.33 18.83
C LEU A 305 1.95 -13.77 18.72
N MET A 306 1.76 -14.57 19.77
CA MET A 306 2.12 -15.99 19.78
C MET A 306 1.29 -16.81 18.78
N LEU A 307 -0.02 -16.53 18.68
CA LEU A 307 -0.91 -17.20 17.73
C LEU A 307 -0.49 -16.93 16.29
N ILE A 308 -0.24 -15.67 15.91
CA ILE A 308 0.19 -15.36 14.55
C ILE A 308 1.60 -15.88 14.26
N SER A 309 2.47 -15.94 15.29
CA SER A 309 3.79 -16.57 15.19
C SER A 309 3.70 -18.09 14.98
N ALA A 310 2.65 -18.73 15.49
CA ALA A 310 2.38 -20.14 15.20
C ALA A 310 1.99 -20.37 13.74
N LEU A 311 1.31 -19.41 13.11
CA LEU A 311 0.85 -19.49 11.73
C LEU A 311 1.96 -19.24 10.71
N ALA A 312 2.84 -18.26 10.97
CA ALA A 312 3.79 -17.75 9.97
C ALA A 312 5.27 -17.83 10.39
N GLY A 313 5.56 -18.38 11.57
CA GLY A 313 6.91 -18.40 12.13
C GLY A 313 7.22 -17.11 12.90
N ARG A 314 7.85 -17.27 14.07
CA ARG A 314 8.18 -16.15 14.97
C ARG A 314 9.07 -15.11 14.31
N GLU A 315 10.15 -15.54 13.64
CA GLU A 315 11.14 -14.63 13.03
C GLU A 315 10.51 -13.80 11.91
N ASN A 316 9.71 -14.43 11.05
CA ASN A 316 8.97 -13.75 9.98
C ASN A 316 8.02 -12.69 10.54
N VAL A 317 7.27 -13.03 11.60
CA VAL A 317 6.33 -12.08 12.25
C VAL A 317 7.08 -10.90 12.86
N LEU A 318 8.17 -11.14 13.60
CA LEU A 318 8.93 -10.06 14.23
C LEU A 318 9.57 -9.15 13.17
N ALA A 319 10.14 -9.70 12.10
CA ALA A 319 10.66 -8.92 10.98
C ALA A 319 9.56 -8.07 10.31
N ALA A 320 8.36 -8.63 10.10
CA ALA A 320 7.23 -7.87 9.56
C ALA A 320 6.80 -6.73 10.49
N TYR A 321 6.89 -6.93 11.81
CA TYR A 321 6.57 -5.90 12.80
C TYR A 321 7.64 -4.80 12.86
N GLU A 322 8.92 -5.13 12.70
CA GLU A 322 9.99 -4.14 12.55
C GLU A 322 9.75 -3.25 11.31
N VAL A 323 9.35 -3.86 10.18
CA VAL A 323 8.92 -3.11 8.99
C VAL A 323 7.70 -2.25 9.32
N ALA A 324 6.69 -2.79 10.01
CA ALA A 324 5.50 -2.04 10.38
C ALA A 324 5.83 -0.80 11.24
N VAL A 325 6.76 -0.91 12.18
CA VAL A 325 7.24 0.21 13.00
C VAL A 325 7.99 1.23 12.14
N ARG A 326 8.92 0.79 11.30
CA ARG A 326 9.69 1.68 10.40
C ARG A 326 8.78 2.45 9.45
N GLU A 327 7.80 1.75 8.88
CA GLU A 327 6.82 2.31 7.96
C GLU A 327 5.68 3.06 8.68
N ARG A 328 5.74 3.18 10.02
CA ARG A 328 4.76 3.89 10.87
C ARG A 328 3.32 3.39 10.70
N TYR A 329 3.12 2.08 10.61
CA TYR A 329 1.80 1.46 10.72
C TYR A 329 1.17 1.80 12.07
N ARG A 330 -0.16 1.87 12.09
CA ARG A 330 -0.97 2.10 13.28
C ARG A 330 -1.29 0.75 13.92
N PHE A 331 -1.13 0.60 15.23
CA PHE A 331 -1.28 -0.67 15.94
C PHE A 331 -2.63 -0.77 16.67
N PHE A 332 -3.04 -1.99 17.07
CA PHE A 332 -4.21 -2.30 17.90
C PHE A 332 -5.59 -2.12 17.26
N SER A 333 -6.60 -1.93 18.11
CA SER A 333 -8.02 -1.93 17.82
C SER A 333 -8.39 -1.05 16.63
N PHE A 334 -7.86 0.17 16.58
CA PHE A 334 -8.11 1.13 15.51
C PHE A 334 -6.92 1.29 14.56
N GLY A 335 -5.93 0.40 14.71
CA GLY A 335 -4.75 0.34 13.89
C GLY A 335 -5.07 -0.18 12.50
N ASP A 336 -4.01 -0.40 11.74
CA ASP A 336 -4.02 -0.96 10.40
C ASP A 336 -4.22 -2.48 10.42
N ALA A 337 -4.37 -3.06 9.22
CA ALA A 337 -4.63 -4.46 9.00
C ALA A 337 -3.37 -5.21 8.53
N MET A 338 -3.34 -6.51 8.80
CA MET A 338 -2.36 -7.46 8.30
C MET A 338 -3.11 -8.68 7.75
N PHE A 339 -2.75 -9.13 6.55
CA PHE A 339 -3.25 -10.37 5.95
C PHE A 339 -2.11 -11.37 5.77
N ILE A 340 -2.21 -12.48 6.50
CA ILE A 340 -1.24 -13.57 6.53
C ILE A 340 -1.73 -14.68 5.59
N THR A 341 -1.02 -14.89 4.48
CA THR A 341 -1.45 -15.73 3.35
C THR A 341 -0.24 -16.41 2.68
N ASN A 342 -0.47 -17.37 1.79
CA ASN A 342 0.60 -17.93 0.93
C ASN A 342 0.78 -17.15 -0.37
N ASP A 343 -0.19 -16.32 -0.74
CA ASP A 343 -0.22 -15.58 -2.00
C ASP A 343 -0.42 -14.10 -1.71
N THR A 344 0.61 -13.31 -2.01
CA THR A 344 0.68 -11.86 -1.80
C THR A 344 0.67 -11.07 -3.10
N GLU A 345 0.60 -11.74 -4.26
CA GLU A 345 0.66 -11.05 -5.56
C GLU A 345 -0.69 -10.40 -5.88
N GLY A 346 -1.80 -11.05 -5.54
CA GLY A 346 -3.13 -10.50 -5.78
C GLY A 346 -3.50 -10.41 -7.26
N GLU A 347 -4.79 -10.30 -7.51
CA GLU A 347 -5.39 -10.33 -8.83
C GLU A 347 -6.51 -9.29 -8.92
N TYR A 348 -6.56 -8.52 -10.00
CA TYR A 348 -7.63 -7.56 -10.28
C TYR A 348 -8.45 -8.03 -11.47
N ASN A 349 -9.70 -8.42 -11.22
CA ASN A 349 -10.64 -8.76 -12.29
C ASN A 349 -11.21 -7.47 -12.87
N VAL A 350 -10.92 -7.21 -14.14
CA VAL A 350 -11.43 -6.02 -14.83
C VAL A 350 -12.87 -6.29 -15.23
N ALA A 351 -13.81 -5.47 -14.78
CA ALA A 351 -15.18 -5.58 -15.27
C ALA A 351 -15.34 -4.80 -16.59
N PRO A 352 -15.97 -5.38 -17.62
CA PRO A 352 -16.27 -4.68 -18.87
C PRO A 352 -17.16 -3.46 -18.67
N LEU A 353 -17.05 -2.50 -19.59
CA LEU A 353 -17.92 -1.33 -19.67
C LEU A 353 -19.19 -1.66 -20.47
N ASP A 354 -20.36 -1.32 -19.91
CA ASP A 354 -21.65 -1.49 -20.58
C ASP A 354 -21.93 -0.40 -21.64
N LYS A 355 -21.24 0.74 -21.57
CA LYS A 355 -21.45 1.92 -22.41
C LYS A 355 -20.13 2.57 -22.80
N SER A 356 -20.16 3.44 -23.80
CA SER A 356 -19.04 4.33 -24.12
C SER A 356 -18.72 5.23 -22.92
N VAL A 357 -17.43 5.45 -22.67
CA VAL A 357 -16.96 6.26 -21.54
C VAL A 357 -17.32 7.74 -21.75
N ASP A 358 -17.69 8.45 -20.69
CA ASP A 358 -17.72 9.92 -20.65
C ASP A 358 -17.20 10.35 -19.27
N ALA A 359 -15.91 10.65 -19.19
CA ALA A 359 -15.23 10.83 -17.91
C ALA A 359 -14.26 12.03 -17.92
N THR A 360 -14.14 12.66 -16.75
CA THR A 360 -13.04 13.57 -16.45
C THR A 360 -12.19 12.94 -15.36
N VAL A 361 -10.91 12.73 -15.64
CA VAL A 361 -9.99 12.00 -14.77
C VAL A 361 -8.84 12.92 -14.35
N THR A 362 -8.29 12.67 -13.17
CA THR A 362 -7.08 13.34 -12.69
C THR A 362 -5.99 12.29 -12.56
N VAL A 363 -4.84 12.55 -13.16
CA VAL A 363 -3.66 11.70 -13.05
C VAL A 363 -2.67 12.32 -12.06
N PRO A 364 -1.83 11.51 -11.39
CA PRO A 364 -0.86 12.04 -10.44
C PRO A 364 0.24 12.84 -11.14
N GLY A 365 1.10 13.51 -10.38
CA GLY A 365 2.28 14.19 -10.93
C GLY A 365 3.24 13.25 -11.65
N SER A 366 3.98 13.76 -12.63
CA SER A 366 4.98 12.97 -13.36
C SER A 366 6.11 12.54 -12.42
N LYS A 367 6.34 11.22 -12.31
CA LYS A 367 7.45 10.67 -11.53
C LYS A 367 8.80 11.24 -11.96
N SER A 368 8.99 11.34 -13.27
CA SER A 368 10.25 11.79 -13.86
C SER A 368 10.57 13.24 -13.53
N MET A 369 9.54 14.09 -13.46
CA MET A 369 9.67 15.50 -13.10
C MET A 369 9.79 15.67 -11.59
N THR A 370 9.03 14.89 -10.80
CA THR A 370 9.10 14.90 -9.33
C THR A 370 10.54 14.70 -8.84
N ASN A 371 11.22 13.64 -9.29
CA ASN A 371 12.58 13.36 -8.83
C ASN A 371 13.61 14.42 -9.28
N ARG A 372 13.38 15.11 -10.41
CA ARG A 372 14.22 16.23 -10.87
C ARG A 372 13.99 17.47 -10.02
N ALA A 373 12.72 17.80 -9.79
CA ALA A 373 12.32 18.95 -8.99
C ALA A 373 12.84 18.82 -7.54
N LEU A 374 12.75 17.62 -6.95
CA LEU A 374 13.32 17.35 -5.62
C LEU A 374 14.83 17.59 -5.57
N LEU A 375 15.59 17.09 -6.56
CA LEU A 375 17.03 17.33 -6.63
C LEU A 375 17.36 18.82 -6.80
N MET A 376 16.74 19.49 -7.78
CA MET A 376 17.02 20.90 -8.05
C MET A 376 16.59 21.82 -6.91
N ALA A 377 15.50 21.49 -6.21
CA ALA A 377 15.09 22.16 -4.98
C ALA A 377 16.14 22.01 -3.87
N ALA A 378 16.67 20.80 -3.66
CA ALA A 378 17.73 20.56 -2.67
C ALA A 378 19.01 21.36 -2.99
N LEU A 379 19.34 21.48 -4.26
CA LEU A 379 20.49 22.25 -4.72
C LEU A 379 20.22 23.77 -4.85
N SER A 380 18.98 24.22 -4.62
CA SER A 380 18.60 25.63 -4.78
C SER A 380 19.12 26.52 -3.65
N ALA A 381 19.31 27.81 -3.96
CA ALA A 381 19.65 28.83 -2.99
C ALA A 381 18.37 29.41 -2.36
N GLY A 382 17.82 28.72 -1.36
CA GLY A 382 16.63 29.16 -0.63
C GLY A 382 15.62 28.04 -0.38
N GLU A 383 14.48 28.40 0.21
CA GLU A 383 13.34 27.51 0.34
C GLU A 383 12.64 27.37 -1.02
N ALA A 384 12.25 26.15 -1.38
CA ALA A 384 11.49 25.86 -2.59
C ALA A 384 10.22 25.07 -2.24
N LYS A 385 9.06 25.58 -2.69
CA LYS A 385 7.77 24.90 -2.58
C LYS A 385 7.43 24.14 -3.87
N LEU A 386 7.38 22.81 -3.79
CA LEU A 386 6.97 21.94 -4.89
C LEU A 386 5.50 21.57 -4.76
N LYS A 387 4.73 21.72 -5.85
CA LYS A 387 3.31 21.34 -5.94
C LYS A 387 3.10 20.25 -6.97
N GLY A 388 2.09 19.40 -6.76
CA GLY A 388 1.80 18.27 -7.65
C GLY A 388 2.83 17.14 -7.53
N VAL A 389 3.47 17.00 -6.37
CA VAL A 389 4.46 15.95 -6.10
C VAL A 389 3.78 14.59 -6.18
N LEU A 390 4.34 13.67 -6.96
CA LEU A 390 3.98 12.27 -6.89
C LEU A 390 4.57 11.67 -5.61
N PHE A 391 3.74 11.19 -4.70
CA PHE A 391 4.15 10.37 -3.57
C PHE A 391 4.05 8.89 -3.93
N SER A 392 5.13 8.34 -4.49
CA SER A 392 5.31 6.92 -4.77
C SER A 392 6.51 6.39 -3.98
N ASP A 393 6.70 5.08 -3.98
CA ASP A 393 7.86 4.48 -3.29
C ASP A 393 9.18 5.14 -3.73
N ASP A 394 9.33 5.44 -5.04
CA ASP A 394 10.52 6.08 -5.58
C ASP A 394 10.77 7.48 -4.99
N SER A 395 9.73 8.32 -4.87
CA SER A 395 9.89 9.68 -4.33
C SER A 395 10.00 9.69 -2.81
N ARG A 396 9.34 8.76 -2.10
CA ARG A 396 9.50 8.59 -0.66
C ARG A 396 10.92 8.16 -0.28
N TYR A 397 11.54 7.24 -1.02
CA TYR A 397 12.97 6.92 -0.84
C TYR A 397 13.87 8.12 -1.15
N PHE A 398 13.53 8.92 -2.16
CA PHE A 398 14.27 10.14 -2.49
C PHE A 398 14.21 11.15 -1.32
N LEU A 399 13.01 11.45 -0.83
CA LEU A 399 12.76 12.38 0.29
C LEU A 399 13.44 11.89 1.57
N SER A 400 13.29 10.60 1.91
CA SER A 400 13.98 10.00 3.04
C SER A 400 15.50 10.11 2.92
N SER A 401 16.07 9.95 1.71
CA SER A 401 17.49 10.11 1.49
C SER A 401 17.95 11.56 1.71
N LEU A 402 17.15 12.55 1.29
CA LEU A 402 17.44 13.96 1.58
C LEU A 402 17.40 14.24 3.08
N CYS A 403 16.40 13.73 3.80
CA CYS A 403 16.33 13.84 5.25
C CYS A 403 17.55 13.22 5.93
N SER A 404 17.99 12.03 5.51
CA SER A 404 19.20 11.38 6.02
C SER A 404 20.48 12.19 5.77
N LEU A 405 20.53 12.97 4.69
CA LEU A 405 21.63 13.88 4.38
C LEU A 405 21.52 15.24 5.11
N GLY A 406 20.51 15.40 5.97
CA GLY A 406 20.30 16.58 6.81
C GLY A 406 19.53 17.73 6.17
N PHE A 407 18.85 17.51 5.03
CA PHE A 407 17.96 18.52 4.46
C PHE A 407 16.69 18.67 5.30
N SER A 408 16.19 19.91 5.42
CA SER A 408 14.87 20.18 6.02
C SER A 408 13.79 20.00 4.95
N VAL A 409 12.91 19.02 5.17
CA VAL A 409 11.84 18.64 4.26
C VAL A 409 10.53 18.59 5.03
N GLU A 410 9.52 19.31 4.55
CA GLU A 410 8.13 19.22 5.02
C GLU A 410 7.25 18.64 3.91
N GLU A 411 6.54 17.55 4.21
CA GLU A 411 5.74 16.81 3.23
C GLU A 411 4.26 16.92 3.56
N ASN A 412 3.43 17.18 2.55
CA ASN A 412 1.98 17.09 2.66
C ASN A 412 1.43 16.21 1.53
N GLU A 413 1.22 14.93 1.84
CA GLU A 413 0.70 13.96 0.88
C GLU A 413 -0.76 14.22 0.47
N GLU A 414 -1.55 14.93 1.28
CA GLU A 414 -2.95 15.25 0.97
C GLU A 414 -3.02 16.35 -0.09
N THR A 415 -2.26 17.43 0.09
CA THR A 415 -2.18 18.54 -0.87
C THR A 415 -1.19 18.29 -2.01
N LYS A 416 -0.44 17.18 -1.96
CA LYS A 416 0.63 16.83 -2.90
C LYS A 416 1.73 17.90 -2.96
N GLU A 417 2.12 18.42 -1.80
CA GLU A 417 3.12 19.49 -1.66
C GLU A 417 4.35 19.01 -0.88
N VAL A 418 5.52 19.53 -1.25
CA VAL A 418 6.77 19.39 -0.50
C VAL A 418 7.41 20.78 -0.37
N ILE A 419 7.77 21.16 0.85
CA ILE A 419 8.57 22.37 1.12
C ILE A 419 9.97 21.89 1.49
N LEU A 420 10.97 22.40 0.80
CA LEU A 420 12.36 21.96 0.95
C LEU A 420 13.27 23.17 1.13
N GLN A 421 14.08 23.17 2.19
CA GLN A 421 15.13 24.17 2.38
C GLN A 421 16.39 23.78 1.58
N GLY A 422 16.60 24.42 0.44
CA GLY A 422 17.78 24.25 -0.38
C GLY A 422 19.03 24.84 0.26
N CYS A 423 20.19 24.26 -0.06
CA CYS A 423 21.49 24.61 0.54
C CYS A 423 22.52 25.15 -0.48
N GLY A 424 22.06 25.60 -1.66
CA GLY A 424 22.89 26.26 -2.66
C GLY A 424 24.03 25.38 -3.21
N GLY A 425 23.78 24.08 -3.36
CA GLY A 425 24.75 23.12 -3.87
C GLY A 425 25.73 22.56 -2.83
N VAL A 426 25.69 23.02 -1.58
CA VAL A 426 26.49 22.47 -0.47
C VAL A 426 25.62 21.57 0.39
N LEU A 427 26.03 20.31 0.60
CA LEU A 427 25.24 19.38 1.40
C LEU A 427 25.28 19.72 2.90
N PRO A 428 24.17 19.53 3.65
CA PRO A 428 24.12 19.80 5.09
C PRO A 428 25.06 18.91 5.91
N GLN A 429 25.22 17.65 5.49
CA GLN A 429 26.11 16.68 6.11
C GLN A 429 27.21 16.24 5.14
N LYS A 430 28.41 16.00 5.69
CA LYS A 430 29.57 15.49 4.95
C LYS A 430 29.77 13.98 5.10
N GLU A 431 28.97 13.34 5.93
CA GLU A 431 28.97 11.90 6.15
C GLU A 431 27.54 11.43 6.32
N GLY A 432 27.21 10.24 5.81
CA GLY A 432 25.87 9.69 5.95
C GLY A 432 25.63 8.44 5.11
N GLU A 433 24.58 7.70 5.46
CA GLU A 433 24.09 6.56 4.69
C GLU A 433 22.69 6.86 4.16
N ILE A 434 22.45 6.56 2.88
CA ILE A 434 21.14 6.67 2.25
C ILE A 434 20.68 5.32 1.71
N TYR A 435 19.37 5.10 1.67
CA TYR A 435 18.75 3.92 1.05
C TYR A 435 17.82 4.33 -0.09
N VAL A 436 18.18 3.97 -1.32
CA VAL A 436 17.43 4.39 -2.52
C VAL A 436 16.37 3.37 -2.97
N GLY A 437 16.17 2.28 -2.23
CA GLY A 437 15.22 1.23 -2.57
C GLY A 437 15.43 0.68 -4.00
N SER A 438 14.33 0.51 -4.75
CA SER A 438 14.32 0.13 -6.16
C SER A 438 14.29 1.32 -7.15
N ALA A 439 14.47 2.54 -6.63
CA ALA A 439 14.20 3.78 -7.34
C ALA A 439 15.35 4.16 -8.29
N GLY A 440 15.30 3.67 -9.53
CA GLY A 440 16.41 3.85 -10.48
C GLY A 440 16.73 5.31 -10.85
N THR A 441 15.75 6.24 -10.81
CA THR A 441 16.02 7.68 -11.01
C THR A 441 16.69 8.29 -9.78
N ALA A 442 16.17 7.99 -8.58
CA ALA A 442 16.75 8.46 -7.32
C ALA A 442 18.19 7.99 -7.17
N ALA A 443 18.45 6.70 -7.40
CA ALA A 443 19.78 6.10 -7.39
C ALA A 443 20.78 6.91 -8.25
N ARG A 444 20.46 7.14 -9.53
CA ARG A 444 21.35 7.87 -10.45
C ARG A 444 21.58 9.32 -10.02
N PHE A 445 20.52 10.01 -9.61
CA PHE A 445 20.56 11.43 -9.26
C PHE A 445 21.33 11.66 -7.96
N LEU A 446 21.03 10.87 -6.92
CA LEU A 446 21.71 10.97 -5.64
C LEU A 446 23.16 10.49 -5.73
N THR A 447 23.48 9.45 -6.51
CA THR A 447 24.87 9.06 -6.76
C THR A 447 25.67 10.20 -7.39
N ALA A 448 25.13 10.89 -8.40
CA ALA A 448 25.81 12.02 -9.02
C ALA A 448 25.96 13.21 -8.05
N MET A 449 24.95 13.47 -7.22
CA MET A 449 24.99 14.54 -6.22
C MET A 449 26.08 14.28 -5.18
N LEU A 450 26.12 13.08 -4.61
CA LEU A 450 27.10 12.71 -3.58
C LEU A 450 28.52 12.68 -4.14
N ALA A 451 28.70 12.15 -5.34
CA ALA A 451 30.01 12.09 -6.00
C ALA A 451 30.61 13.46 -6.34
N LEU A 452 29.79 14.49 -6.55
CA LEU A 452 30.22 15.86 -6.83
C LEU A 452 30.13 16.78 -5.59
N SER A 453 29.80 16.22 -4.43
CA SER A 453 29.75 16.95 -3.16
C SER A 453 31.03 16.77 -2.35
N GLU A 454 31.21 17.57 -1.30
CA GLU A 454 32.26 17.34 -0.29
C GLU A 454 31.75 16.35 0.77
N GLY A 455 32.36 15.16 0.87
CA GLY A 455 32.03 14.21 1.94
C GLY A 455 32.31 12.75 1.61
N HIS A 456 31.96 11.88 2.55
CA HIS A 456 32.07 10.42 2.46
C HIS A 456 30.73 9.76 2.79
N PHE A 457 30.14 9.07 1.82
CA PHE A 457 28.76 8.58 1.95
C PHE A 457 28.62 7.12 1.54
N THR A 458 27.62 6.45 2.11
CA THR A 458 27.23 5.09 1.72
C THR A 458 25.88 5.11 1.03
N ILE A 459 25.77 4.47 -0.13
CA ILE A 459 24.53 4.35 -0.89
C ILE A 459 24.08 2.90 -0.89
N GLN A 460 23.06 2.61 -0.10
CA GLN A 460 22.39 1.31 -0.03
C GLN A 460 21.23 1.21 -1.01
N ALA A 461 20.88 -0.01 -1.44
CA ALA A 461 19.80 -0.24 -2.40
C ALA A 461 19.10 -1.60 -2.19
N SER A 462 17.92 -1.76 -2.79
CA SER A 462 17.20 -3.04 -2.78
C SER A 462 17.89 -4.10 -3.65
N GLU A 463 17.62 -5.39 -3.40
CA GLU A 463 18.13 -6.50 -4.22
C GLU A 463 17.79 -6.38 -5.71
N GLN A 464 16.66 -5.75 -6.05
CA GLN A 464 16.30 -5.51 -7.44
C GLN A 464 17.19 -4.43 -8.07
N MET A 465 17.52 -3.37 -7.33
CA MET A 465 18.37 -2.30 -7.81
C MET A 465 19.84 -2.70 -7.91
N LYS A 466 20.32 -3.57 -7.00
CA LYS A 466 21.67 -4.15 -7.04
C LYS A 466 21.99 -4.91 -8.33
N LYS A 467 20.97 -5.35 -9.08
CA LYS A 467 21.12 -6.06 -10.38
C LYS A 467 21.29 -5.13 -11.58
N ARG A 468 21.17 -3.80 -11.40
CA ARG A 468 21.16 -2.83 -12.50
C ARG A 468 22.49 -2.07 -12.57
N PRO A 469 23.29 -2.24 -13.63
CA PRO A 469 24.55 -1.52 -13.77
C PRO A 469 24.32 -0.04 -14.04
N MET A 470 25.16 0.81 -13.46
CA MET A 470 25.23 2.25 -13.77
C MET A 470 26.61 2.64 -14.31
N LYS A 471 27.28 1.70 -14.99
CA LYS A 471 28.66 1.83 -15.45
C LYS A 471 28.98 3.17 -16.14
N PRO A 472 28.22 3.65 -17.15
CA PRO A 472 28.54 4.92 -17.80
C PRO A 472 28.53 6.13 -16.85
N LEU A 473 27.68 6.10 -15.81
CA LEU A 473 27.63 7.16 -14.81
C LEU A 473 28.83 7.09 -13.86
N PHE A 474 29.17 5.90 -13.35
CA PHE A 474 30.32 5.72 -12.48
C PHE A 474 31.63 6.08 -13.19
N GLU A 475 31.85 5.61 -14.42
CA GLU A 475 33.04 5.95 -15.20
C GLU A 475 33.17 7.47 -15.41
N ALA A 476 32.05 8.16 -15.65
CA ALA A 476 32.04 9.61 -15.78
C ALA A 476 32.37 10.32 -14.46
N LEU A 477 31.82 9.86 -13.33
CA LEU A 477 32.08 10.44 -12.01
C LEU A 477 33.51 10.17 -11.51
N GLU A 478 34.06 8.98 -11.76
CA GLU A 478 35.46 8.66 -11.48
C GLU A 478 36.41 9.48 -12.35
N ALA A 479 36.08 9.71 -13.63
CA ALA A 479 36.85 10.61 -14.49
C ALA A 479 36.80 12.07 -14.00
N LEU A 480 35.76 12.45 -13.25
CA LEU A 480 35.64 13.73 -12.55
C LEU A 480 36.33 13.72 -11.18
N GLY A 481 36.95 12.61 -10.78
CA GLY A 481 37.77 12.49 -9.57
C GLY A 481 37.03 12.02 -8.32
N ALA A 482 35.78 11.59 -8.42
CA ALA A 482 35.11 10.90 -7.31
C ALA A 482 35.72 9.51 -7.11
N GLU A 483 35.84 9.06 -5.86
CA GLU A 483 36.36 7.73 -5.54
C GLU A 483 35.21 6.82 -5.07
N PHE A 484 35.09 5.64 -5.65
CA PHE A 484 34.07 4.66 -5.29
C PHE A 484 34.70 3.36 -4.76
N THR A 485 34.15 2.87 -3.65
CA THR A 485 34.36 1.50 -3.18
C THR A 485 33.09 0.69 -3.42
N TYR A 486 33.14 -0.26 -4.35
CA TYR A 486 32.02 -1.17 -4.60
C TYR A 486 31.96 -2.22 -3.48
N LEU A 487 30.86 -2.24 -2.72
CA LEU A 487 30.69 -3.15 -1.59
C LEU A 487 30.31 -4.56 -2.03
N GLU A 488 29.78 -4.69 -3.25
CA GLU A 488 29.41 -5.97 -3.86
C GLU A 488 30.00 -6.09 -5.29
N GLN A 489 29.21 -5.79 -6.32
CA GLN A 489 29.63 -5.91 -7.72
C GLN A 489 30.12 -4.57 -8.30
N PRO A 490 31.18 -4.55 -9.12
CA PRO A 490 31.62 -3.33 -9.81
C PRO A 490 30.49 -2.67 -10.61
N TRP A 491 30.43 -1.35 -10.56
CA TRP A 491 29.44 -0.53 -11.27
C TRP A 491 27.98 -0.71 -10.83
N HIS A 492 27.76 -1.36 -9.69
CA HIS A 492 26.46 -1.58 -9.08
C HIS A 492 26.43 -0.98 -7.66
N LEU A 493 25.23 -0.65 -7.19
CA LEU A 493 25.00 -0.40 -5.76
C LEU A 493 25.01 -1.76 -5.01
N PRO A 494 25.36 -1.80 -3.71
CA PRO A 494 25.72 -0.66 -2.85
C PRO A 494 27.19 -0.23 -3.00
N VAL A 495 27.45 1.06 -2.75
CA VAL A 495 28.79 1.67 -2.84
C VAL A 495 29.05 2.63 -1.68
N GLU A 496 30.32 2.77 -1.32
CA GLU A 496 30.83 3.95 -0.61
C GLU A 496 31.38 4.93 -1.65
N VAL A 497 31.17 6.23 -1.43
CA VAL A 497 31.65 7.31 -2.31
C VAL A 497 32.35 8.40 -1.52
N ILE A 498 33.56 8.75 -1.93
CA ILE A 498 34.24 9.98 -1.51
C ILE A 498 34.06 10.99 -2.64
N GLY A 499 33.29 12.04 -2.36
CA GLY A 499 32.92 13.04 -3.36
C GLY A 499 34.03 14.04 -3.67
N ASN A 500 34.04 14.56 -4.90
CA ASN A 500 34.99 15.57 -5.36
C ASN A 500 34.29 16.88 -5.79
N PRO A 501 34.19 17.88 -4.90
CA PRO A 501 33.59 19.17 -5.22
C PRO A 501 34.45 20.04 -6.15
N GLN A 502 35.72 19.66 -6.37
CA GLN A 502 36.65 20.37 -7.25
C GLN A 502 36.70 19.80 -8.67
N ALA A 503 35.76 18.91 -9.01
CA ALA A 503 35.63 18.36 -10.34
C ALA A 503 35.61 19.48 -11.39
N CYS A 504 36.43 19.32 -12.43
CA CYS A 504 36.56 20.31 -13.51
C CYS A 504 36.92 19.62 -14.82
N GLY A 505 36.65 20.30 -15.93
CA GLY A 505 37.02 19.85 -17.27
C GLY A 505 35.88 19.21 -18.06
N THR A 506 36.26 18.41 -19.05
CA THR A 506 35.33 17.73 -19.97
C THR A 506 35.28 16.24 -19.66
N VAL A 507 34.09 15.72 -19.42
CA VAL A 507 33.84 14.28 -19.23
C VAL A 507 33.16 13.68 -20.46
N GLN A 508 33.48 12.43 -20.78
CA GLN A 508 32.82 11.70 -21.86
C GLN A 508 31.66 10.87 -21.32
N LEU A 509 30.56 10.79 -22.06
CA LEU A 509 29.40 10.01 -21.67
C LEU A 509 28.73 9.31 -22.85
N ASP A 510 28.46 8.01 -22.70
CA ASP A 510 27.61 7.23 -23.60
C ASP A 510 26.16 7.24 -23.09
N ILE A 511 25.22 7.74 -23.91
CA ILE A 511 23.78 7.79 -23.60
C ILE A 511 22.94 6.84 -24.46
N SER A 512 23.56 5.84 -25.08
CA SER A 512 22.90 4.86 -25.96
C SER A 512 21.84 4.07 -25.20
N GLU A 513 22.18 3.61 -23.99
CA GLU A 513 21.29 2.80 -23.14
C GLU A 513 20.38 3.66 -22.26
N SER A 514 20.90 4.73 -21.67
CA SER A 514 20.14 5.57 -20.75
C SER A 514 20.52 7.04 -20.84
N THR A 515 19.53 7.88 -21.10
CA THR A 515 19.66 9.34 -21.09
C THR A 515 19.61 9.94 -19.68
N GLN A 516 19.26 9.12 -18.67
CA GLN A 516 19.17 9.58 -17.29
C GLN A 516 20.53 9.84 -16.64
N PHE A 517 21.60 9.18 -17.11
CA PHE A 517 22.96 9.46 -16.65
C PHE A 517 23.37 10.90 -16.99
N LEU A 518 23.08 11.34 -18.21
CA LEU A 518 23.28 12.74 -18.61
C LEU A 518 22.42 13.68 -17.79
N SER A 519 21.15 13.34 -17.56
CA SER A 519 20.27 14.16 -16.73
C SER A 519 20.81 14.35 -15.31
N ALA A 520 21.38 13.29 -14.72
CA ALA A 520 21.99 13.35 -13.40
C ALA A 520 23.15 14.36 -13.37
N LEU A 521 24.11 14.21 -14.29
CA LEU A 521 25.29 15.09 -14.37
C LEU A 521 24.93 16.55 -14.70
N LEU A 522 23.96 16.78 -15.59
CA LEU A 522 23.50 18.14 -15.90
C LEU A 522 22.89 18.81 -14.68
N MET A 523 22.04 18.10 -13.93
CA MET A 523 21.38 18.69 -12.78
C MET A 523 22.33 18.98 -11.61
N THR A 524 23.40 18.20 -11.46
CA THR A 524 24.40 18.38 -10.39
C THR A 524 25.54 19.29 -10.80
N ALA A 525 25.71 19.60 -12.09
CA ALA A 525 26.75 20.51 -12.58
C ALA A 525 26.80 21.89 -11.89
N PRO A 526 25.66 22.53 -11.50
CA PRO A 526 25.68 23.79 -10.76
C PRO A 526 26.36 23.73 -9.38
N MET A 527 26.63 22.53 -8.85
CA MET A 527 27.41 22.37 -7.61
C MET A 527 28.90 22.70 -7.85
N LEU A 528 29.37 22.65 -9.09
CA LEU A 528 30.78 22.84 -9.44
C LEU A 528 31.06 24.30 -9.79
N VAL A 529 32.00 24.89 -9.07
CA VAL A 529 32.42 26.30 -9.26
C VAL A 529 32.86 26.57 -10.71
N ASN A 530 33.51 25.60 -11.36
CA ASN A 530 34.06 25.76 -12.71
C ASN A 530 33.06 25.41 -13.84
N GLY A 531 31.82 25.04 -13.50
CA GLY A 531 30.88 24.46 -14.45
C GLY A 531 31.29 23.05 -14.90
N LEU A 532 30.54 22.49 -15.86
CA LEU A 532 30.76 21.14 -16.37
C LEU A 532 30.50 21.05 -17.86
N LYS A 533 31.42 20.41 -18.59
CA LYS A 533 31.26 20.08 -20.01
C LYS A 533 31.17 18.57 -20.19
N ILE A 534 30.14 18.09 -20.88
CA ILE A 534 29.85 16.66 -21.07
C ILE A 534 29.83 16.36 -22.57
N GLN A 535 30.85 15.67 -23.06
CA GLN A 535 30.97 15.24 -24.45
C GLN A 535 30.21 13.92 -24.68
N ILE A 536 29.23 13.93 -25.55
CA ILE A 536 28.46 12.71 -25.87
C ILE A 536 29.21 11.87 -26.89
N THR A 537 29.48 10.61 -26.57
CA THR A 537 30.20 9.66 -27.45
C THR A 537 29.27 8.76 -28.24
N SER A 538 28.04 8.56 -27.78
CA SER A 538 27.02 7.74 -28.45
C SER A 538 26.48 8.36 -29.74
N LYS A 539 25.82 7.55 -30.59
CA LYS A 539 25.08 8.05 -31.76
C LYS A 539 23.85 8.87 -31.35
N LYS A 540 23.15 8.44 -30.30
CA LYS A 540 22.06 9.21 -29.71
C LYS A 540 22.66 10.43 -29.02
N LYS A 541 22.22 11.63 -29.41
CA LYS A 541 22.69 12.91 -28.85
C LYS A 541 21.62 13.66 -28.08
N ILE A 542 20.35 13.43 -28.41
CA ILE A 542 19.18 14.12 -27.87
C ILE A 542 18.17 13.06 -27.40
N GLY A 543 17.35 13.38 -26.39
CA GLY A 543 16.27 12.54 -25.92
C GLY A 543 15.19 13.36 -25.20
N SER A 544 13.98 12.81 -25.11
CA SER A 544 12.83 13.45 -24.43
C SER A 544 13.15 13.81 -22.97
N TYR A 545 13.72 12.87 -22.21
CA TYR A 545 14.13 13.11 -20.82
C TYR A 545 15.21 14.19 -20.67
N ILE A 546 16.09 14.37 -21.66
CA ILE A 546 17.12 15.43 -21.64
C ILE A 546 16.46 16.79 -21.84
N LYS A 547 15.51 16.88 -22.77
CA LYS A 547 14.73 18.11 -23.02
C LYS A 547 13.95 18.54 -21.77
N ILE A 548 13.31 17.58 -21.09
CA ILE A 548 12.65 17.84 -19.79
C ILE A 548 13.67 18.39 -18.79
N THR A 549 14.82 17.72 -18.61
CA THR A 549 15.87 18.18 -17.69
C THR A 549 16.32 19.60 -17.99
N MET A 550 16.68 19.91 -19.24
CA MET A 550 17.15 21.25 -19.63
C MET A 550 16.07 22.31 -19.41
N LYS A 551 14.82 22.02 -19.75
CA LYS A 551 13.72 22.99 -19.59
C LYS A 551 13.39 23.24 -18.12
N MET A 552 13.44 22.20 -17.28
CA MET A 552 13.29 22.36 -15.85
C MET A 552 14.46 23.14 -15.24
N MET A 553 15.70 22.87 -15.66
CA MET A 553 16.87 23.65 -15.22
C MET A 553 16.70 25.14 -15.58
N GLU A 554 16.24 25.43 -16.80
CA GLU A 554 15.94 26.81 -17.24
C GLU A 554 14.88 27.47 -16.33
N GLN A 555 13.82 26.75 -15.98
CA GLN A 555 12.79 27.22 -15.05
C GLN A 555 13.31 27.46 -13.62
N PHE A 556 14.36 26.75 -13.21
CA PHE A 556 15.09 26.99 -11.96
C PHE A 556 16.25 28.00 -12.13
N GLY A 557 16.36 28.67 -13.28
CA GLY A 557 17.32 29.76 -13.52
C GLY A 557 18.69 29.33 -14.06
N VAL A 558 18.88 28.07 -14.45
CA VAL A 558 20.14 27.54 -15.00
C VAL A 558 19.99 27.12 -16.46
N ASN A 559 20.84 27.67 -17.33
CA ASN A 559 20.82 27.33 -18.75
C ASN A 559 21.85 26.25 -19.08
N VAL A 560 21.51 25.41 -20.06
CA VAL A 560 22.39 24.37 -20.61
C VAL A 560 22.59 24.65 -22.10
N ASP A 561 23.83 24.87 -22.51
CA ASP A 561 24.19 25.04 -23.92
C ASP A 561 24.48 23.65 -24.53
N PHE A 562 24.06 23.42 -25.78
CA PHE A 562 24.36 22.19 -26.51
C PHE A 562 24.95 22.51 -27.89
N GLU A 563 26.26 22.30 -28.05
CA GLU A 563 27.00 22.56 -29.28
C GLU A 563 28.08 21.49 -29.50
N ASN A 564 28.32 21.12 -30.76
CA ASN A 564 29.36 20.14 -31.14
C ASN A 564 29.31 18.82 -30.36
N ASP A 565 28.10 18.26 -30.21
CA ASP A 565 27.83 17.04 -29.43
C ASP A 565 28.23 17.12 -27.94
N ALA A 566 28.43 18.32 -27.40
CA ALA A 566 28.75 18.56 -26.00
C ALA A 566 27.66 19.41 -25.32
N TYR A 567 27.26 18.99 -24.12
CA TYR A 567 26.43 19.79 -23.24
C TYR A 567 27.32 20.58 -22.27
N GLU A 568 26.99 21.84 -22.03
CA GLU A 568 27.78 22.71 -21.16
C GLU A 568 26.88 23.47 -20.17
N VAL A 569 27.20 23.35 -18.89
CA VAL A 569 26.62 24.15 -17.81
C VAL A 569 27.70 25.10 -17.32
N LYS A 570 27.40 26.42 -17.36
CA LYS A 570 28.38 27.47 -17.07
C LYS A 570 28.75 27.52 -15.59
N CYS A 571 29.97 27.99 -15.32
CA CYS A 571 30.43 28.32 -13.97
C CYS A 571 29.47 29.30 -13.28
N ASP A 572 29.46 29.28 -11.95
CA ASP A 572 28.63 30.15 -11.09
C ASP A 572 27.12 30.07 -11.34
N SER A 573 26.64 29.02 -12.02
CA SER A 573 25.22 28.74 -12.16
C SER A 573 24.62 28.36 -10.80
N VAL A 574 23.49 28.97 -10.43
CA VAL A 574 22.82 28.70 -9.15
C VAL A 574 21.33 28.51 -9.39
N TYR A 575 20.78 27.42 -8.88
CA TYR A 575 19.32 27.21 -8.91
C TYR A 575 18.60 28.16 -7.96
N ARG A 576 17.50 28.73 -8.44
CA ARG A 576 16.58 29.56 -7.67
C ARG A 576 15.15 29.24 -8.06
N CYS A 577 14.33 28.87 -7.09
CA CYS A 577 12.91 28.61 -7.31
C CYS A 577 12.15 28.75 -6.00
N ASP A 578 11.25 29.73 -5.90
CA ASP A 578 10.39 29.89 -4.73
C ASP A 578 9.24 28.87 -4.76
N GLU A 579 8.63 28.68 -5.94
CA GLU A 579 7.53 27.74 -6.14
C GLU A 579 7.62 27.05 -7.51
N TYR A 580 7.41 25.73 -7.56
CA TYR A 580 7.43 24.94 -8.78
C TYR A 580 6.22 23.99 -8.87
N GLN A 581 5.49 24.05 -9.99
CA GLN A 581 4.39 23.15 -10.29
C GLN A 581 4.87 21.97 -11.14
N ILE A 582 4.79 20.76 -10.60
CA ILE A 582 5.04 19.53 -11.35
C ILE A 582 3.85 19.23 -12.25
N GLU A 583 4.10 18.91 -13.52
CA GLU A 583 3.05 18.54 -14.47
C GLU A 583 2.42 17.18 -14.14
N PRO A 584 1.13 16.96 -14.47
CA PRO A 584 0.53 15.64 -14.41
C PRO A 584 1.25 14.64 -15.31
N ASP A 585 1.26 13.35 -14.94
CA ASP A 585 1.92 12.29 -15.68
C ASP A 585 1.20 12.01 -17.01
N VAL A 586 1.80 12.47 -18.11
CA VAL A 586 1.24 12.27 -19.45
C VAL A 586 1.26 10.80 -19.84
N SER A 587 2.23 10.01 -19.35
CA SER A 587 2.22 8.58 -19.62
C SER A 587 1.00 7.90 -19.01
N ALA A 588 0.60 8.32 -17.80
CA ALA A 588 -0.59 7.85 -17.13
C ALA A 588 -1.88 8.33 -17.82
N ALA A 589 -1.88 9.58 -18.29
CA ALA A 589 -3.00 10.16 -19.05
C ALA A 589 -3.33 9.34 -20.31
N CYS A 590 -2.30 8.80 -20.97
CA CYS A 590 -2.45 8.04 -22.21
C CYS A 590 -3.30 6.76 -22.07
N TYR A 591 -3.37 6.14 -20.89
CA TYR A 591 -4.24 4.98 -20.68
C TYR A 591 -5.72 5.37 -20.83
N PHE A 592 -6.12 6.51 -20.27
CA PHE A 592 -7.50 7.00 -20.36
C PHE A 592 -7.81 7.61 -21.72
N TYR A 593 -6.84 8.23 -22.39
CA TYR A 593 -7.03 8.65 -23.79
C TYR A 593 -7.23 7.44 -24.71
N ALA A 594 -6.48 6.35 -24.51
CA ALA A 594 -6.69 5.10 -25.22
C ALA A 594 -8.04 4.44 -24.87
N LEU A 595 -8.56 4.63 -23.66
CA LEU A 595 -9.91 4.20 -23.29
C LEU A 595 -10.99 4.90 -24.13
N ALA A 596 -10.86 6.22 -24.36
CA ALA A 596 -11.76 6.95 -25.25
C ALA A 596 -11.71 6.36 -26.67
N GLN A 597 -10.49 6.15 -27.21
CA GLN A 597 -10.27 5.52 -28.51
C GLN A 597 -10.95 4.14 -28.62
N LEU A 598 -10.77 3.29 -27.61
CA LEU A 598 -11.27 1.92 -27.56
C LEU A 598 -12.81 1.85 -27.48
N THR A 599 -13.43 2.78 -26.76
CA THR A 599 -14.87 2.75 -26.49
C THR A 599 -15.70 3.63 -27.43
N GLY A 600 -15.04 4.50 -28.20
CA GLY A 600 -15.69 5.58 -28.95
C GLY A 600 -16.33 6.65 -28.06
N GLY A 601 -15.91 6.69 -26.79
CA GLY A 601 -16.38 7.66 -25.80
C GLY A 601 -15.51 8.90 -25.73
N LYS A 602 -15.65 9.65 -24.64
CA LYS A 602 -14.96 10.91 -24.38
C LYS A 602 -14.24 10.86 -23.04
N VAL A 603 -12.98 11.27 -23.02
CA VAL A 603 -12.20 11.42 -21.80
C VAL A 603 -11.51 12.77 -21.77
N ILE A 604 -11.61 13.46 -20.64
CA ILE A 604 -10.83 14.65 -20.32
C ILE A 604 -9.83 14.28 -19.23
N VAL A 605 -8.54 14.55 -19.43
CA VAL A 605 -7.55 14.42 -18.35
C VAL A 605 -7.21 15.81 -17.84
N SER A 606 -7.47 16.01 -16.54
CA SER A 606 -7.35 17.31 -15.89
C SER A 606 -5.90 17.81 -15.84
N ASN A 607 -5.71 19.11 -16.11
CA ASN A 607 -4.44 19.84 -16.02
C ASN A 607 -3.33 19.36 -16.98
N VAL A 608 -3.64 18.48 -17.94
CA VAL A 608 -2.73 18.16 -19.04
C VAL A 608 -3.00 19.15 -20.18
N HIS A 609 -1.96 19.80 -20.69
CA HIS A 609 -2.05 20.86 -21.69
C HIS A 609 -1.11 20.57 -22.86
N PHE A 610 -1.36 21.19 -24.03
CA PHE A 610 -0.56 20.92 -25.23
C PHE A 610 0.89 21.40 -25.14
N ASP A 611 1.18 22.30 -24.21
CA ASP A 611 2.51 22.82 -23.90
C ASP A 611 3.25 21.99 -22.82
N SER A 612 2.66 20.90 -22.31
CA SER A 612 3.33 19.95 -21.42
C SER A 612 4.64 19.45 -22.03
N MET A 613 5.70 19.43 -21.22
CA MET A 613 7.08 19.14 -21.68
C MET A 613 7.34 17.66 -21.97
N GLN A 614 6.41 16.79 -21.58
CA GLN A 614 6.58 15.33 -21.62
C GLN A 614 6.46 14.77 -23.04
N GLY A 615 7.43 13.93 -23.43
CA GLY A 615 7.50 13.36 -24.79
C GLY A 615 6.30 12.51 -25.19
N ASP A 616 5.61 11.93 -24.20
CA ASP A 616 4.44 11.07 -24.39
C ASP A 616 3.22 11.81 -24.95
N MET A 617 3.24 13.15 -24.96
CA MET A 617 2.22 13.98 -25.64
C MET A 617 2.08 13.63 -27.13
N LYS A 618 3.14 13.08 -27.75
CA LYS A 618 3.10 12.58 -29.14
C LYS A 618 2.06 11.48 -29.36
N PHE A 619 1.69 10.74 -28.31
CA PHE A 619 0.68 9.68 -28.42
C PHE A 619 -0.71 10.21 -28.80
N LEU A 620 -1.05 11.45 -28.43
CA LEU A 620 -2.28 12.11 -28.89
C LEU A 620 -2.33 12.24 -30.42
N GLY A 621 -1.17 12.46 -31.06
CA GLY A 621 -1.06 12.47 -32.51
C GLY A 621 -1.37 11.10 -33.12
N VAL A 622 -0.89 10.02 -32.49
CA VAL A 622 -1.18 8.64 -32.90
C VAL A 622 -2.67 8.36 -32.83
N LEU A 623 -3.33 8.69 -31.71
CA LEU A 623 -4.78 8.51 -31.57
C LEU A 623 -5.57 9.31 -32.61
N LYS A 624 -5.13 10.54 -32.91
CA LYS A 624 -5.74 11.37 -33.96
C LYS A 624 -5.60 10.75 -35.35
N GLU A 625 -4.43 10.20 -35.69
CA GLU A 625 -4.23 9.48 -36.96
C GLU A 625 -5.08 8.20 -37.03
N MET A 626 -5.35 7.57 -35.89
CA MET A 626 -6.28 6.44 -35.75
C MET A 626 -7.76 6.87 -35.67
N GLY A 627 -8.08 8.16 -35.84
CA GLY A 627 -9.45 8.65 -36.00
C GLY A 627 -10.09 9.28 -34.77
N ALA A 628 -9.37 9.50 -33.67
CA ALA A 628 -9.87 10.30 -32.56
C ALA A 628 -9.87 11.81 -32.87
N GLU A 629 -10.76 12.53 -32.20
CA GLU A 629 -10.70 13.99 -32.08
C GLU A 629 -9.97 14.36 -30.78
N VAL A 630 -9.01 15.28 -30.87
CA VAL A 630 -8.22 15.76 -29.72
C VAL A 630 -8.34 17.28 -29.64
N VAL A 631 -8.88 17.79 -28.53
CA VAL A 631 -9.14 19.21 -28.32
C VAL A 631 -8.66 19.68 -26.95
N ALA A 632 -8.21 20.93 -26.86
CA ALA A 632 -7.97 21.59 -25.59
C ALA A 632 -9.30 22.05 -24.99
N THR A 633 -9.42 21.94 -23.68
CA THR A 633 -10.52 22.48 -22.87
C THR A 633 -9.94 23.24 -21.68
N ASP A 634 -10.78 24.00 -20.98
CA ASP A 634 -10.36 24.71 -19.76
C ASP A 634 -9.87 23.75 -18.66
N ALA A 635 -10.43 22.53 -18.62
CA ALA A 635 -10.05 21.52 -17.64
C ALA A 635 -8.77 20.77 -18.00
N GLY A 636 -8.38 20.72 -19.28
CA GLY A 636 -7.27 19.90 -19.78
C GLY A 636 -7.51 19.42 -21.21
N ILE A 637 -6.79 18.39 -21.65
CA ILE A 637 -7.00 17.82 -22.99
C ILE A 637 -8.15 16.81 -22.97
N CYS A 638 -9.01 16.95 -23.96
CA CYS A 638 -10.12 16.06 -24.24
C CYS A 638 -9.82 15.20 -25.48
N VAL A 639 -9.98 13.89 -25.35
CA VAL A 639 -9.95 12.94 -26.46
C VAL A 639 -11.34 12.35 -26.63
N SER A 640 -11.90 12.45 -27.83
CA SER A 640 -13.13 11.78 -28.24
C SER A 640 -12.78 10.69 -29.24
N GLY A 641 -13.07 9.44 -28.89
CA GLY A 641 -12.81 8.29 -29.74
C GLY A 641 -13.70 8.28 -30.99
N PRO A 642 -13.32 7.51 -32.02
CA PRO A 642 -14.12 7.37 -33.22
C PRO A 642 -15.43 6.66 -32.94
N GLN A 643 -16.44 6.90 -33.79
CA GLN A 643 -17.78 6.33 -33.62
C GLN A 643 -17.73 4.81 -33.41
N ASN A 644 -18.38 4.34 -32.34
CA ASN A 644 -18.40 2.93 -31.89
C ASN A 644 -17.02 2.32 -31.58
N GLY A 645 -15.97 3.13 -31.41
CA GLY A 645 -14.60 2.64 -31.25
C GLY A 645 -14.03 2.04 -32.54
N ASN A 646 -14.56 2.43 -33.71
CA ASN A 646 -14.13 1.90 -35.00
C ASN A 646 -12.92 2.66 -35.54
N PHE A 647 -11.71 2.14 -35.34
CA PHE A 647 -10.47 2.73 -35.84
C PHE A 647 -9.64 1.80 -36.72
N ASP A 648 -8.82 2.39 -37.58
CA ASP A 648 -7.82 1.68 -38.36
C ASP A 648 -6.52 1.54 -37.54
N GLY A 649 -5.75 0.49 -37.84
CA GLY A 649 -4.40 0.34 -37.31
C GLY A 649 -3.43 1.30 -37.98
N ILE A 650 -2.22 1.41 -37.42
CA ILE A 650 -1.22 2.38 -37.85
C ILE A 650 0.18 1.77 -37.95
N GLU A 651 1.01 2.29 -38.84
CA GLU A 651 2.46 2.06 -38.84
C GLU A 651 3.18 3.28 -38.26
N ILE A 652 3.86 3.14 -37.12
CA ILE A 652 4.42 4.28 -36.38
C ILE A 652 5.79 3.99 -35.75
N ASP A 653 6.66 5.01 -35.75
CA ASP A 653 7.90 5.03 -34.97
C ASP A 653 7.63 5.59 -33.57
N MET A 654 7.88 4.78 -32.54
CA MET A 654 7.66 5.16 -31.13
C MET A 654 8.95 5.31 -30.33
N ASN A 655 10.12 5.45 -30.96
CA ASN A 655 11.41 5.58 -30.26
C ASN A 655 11.42 6.71 -29.21
N ASP A 656 10.76 7.84 -29.51
CA ASP A 656 10.74 9.04 -28.67
C ASP A 656 9.72 9.01 -27.51
N PHE A 657 8.73 8.12 -27.57
CA PHE A 657 7.61 8.00 -26.62
C PHE A 657 7.27 6.52 -26.38
N SER A 658 8.32 5.70 -26.28
CA SER A 658 8.23 4.24 -26.28
C SER A 658 7.51 3.66 -25.08
N ASP A 659 7.33 4.45 -24.01
CA ASP A 659 6.52 4.09 -22.85
C ASP A 659 5.05 3.82 -23.21
N GLN A 660 4.56 4.36 -24.32
CA GLN A 660 3.20 4.14 -24.82
C GLN A 660 3.04 2.91 -25.72
N THR A 661 4.12 2.15 -25.95
CA THR A 661 4.08 0.92 -26.76
C THR A 661 3.05 -0.06 -26.21
N MET A 662 3.04 -0.28 -24.88
CA MET A 662 2.11 -1.20 -24.22
C MET A 662 0.66 -0.74 -24.41
N THR A 663 0.39 0.56 -24.24
CA THR A 663 -0.93 1.16 -24.42
C THR A 663 -1.45 0.95 -25.83
N LEU A 664 -0.62 1.23 -26.85
CA LEU A 664 -1.00 1.00 -28.25
C LEU A 664 -1.18 -0.49 -28.54
N ALA A 665 -0.29 -1.34 -28.03
CA ALA A 665 -0.37 -2.78 -28.22
C ALA A 665 -1.62 -3.40 -27.59
N ALA A 666 -2.11 -2.88 -26.46
CA ALA A 666 -3.32 -3.34 -25.80
C ALA A 666 -4.60 -3.01 -26.61
N ILE A 667 -4.65 -1.85 -27.28
CA ILE A 667 -5.81 -1.47 -28.11
C ILE A 667 -5.72 -1.95 -29.56
N ALA A 668 -4.53 -2.29 -30.05
CA ALA A 668 -4.29 -2.74 -31.43
C ALA A 668 -5.13 -3.95 -31.89
N PRO A 669 -5.45 -4.97 -31.05
CA PRO A 669 -6.30 -6.08 -31.46
C PRO A 669 -7.69 -5.63 -31.94
N PHE A 670 -8.19 -4.51 -31.42
CA PHE A 670 -9.51 -3.97 -31.75
C PHE A 670 -9.51 -3.07 -33.01
N ALA A 671 -8.34 -2.82 -33.62
CA ALA A 671 -8.25 -2.06 -34.86
C ALA A 671 -8.77 -2.85 -36.07
N LYS A 672 -9.20 -2.17 -37.13
CA LYS A 672 -9.66 -2.80 -38.39
C LYS A 672 -8.53 -3.33 -39.26
N THR A 673 -7.34 -2.76 -39.13
CA THR A 673 -6.15 -3.10 -39.92
C THR A 673 -4.95 -3.32 -38.99
N PRO A 674 -3.88 -4.01 -39.45
CA PRO A 674 -2.71 -4.25 -38.63
C PRO A 674 -2.07 -2.97 -38.09
N THR A 675 -1.57 -3.05 -36.85
CA THR A 675 -0.78 -1.99 -36.23
C THR A 675 0.67 -2.43 -36.10
N THR A 676 1.60 -1.65 -36.66
CA THR A 676 3.04 -1.92 -36.63
C THR A 676 3.76 -0.83 -35.84
N ILE A 677 4.38 -1.23 -34.72
CA ILE A 677 5.17 -0.34 -33.86
C ILE A 677 6.65 -0.57 -34.14
N LYS A 678 7.38 0.48 -34.53
CA LYS A 678 8.78 0.43 -34.97
C LYS A 678 9.72 1.16 -34.02
N ASN A 679 11.01 0.79 -34.11
CA ASN A 679 12.14 1.41 -33.41
C ASN A 679 12.02 1.41 -31.87
N ILE A 680 11.55 0.28 -31.32
CA ILE A 680 11.31 0.09 -29.89
C ILE A 680 12.27 -0.93 -29.25
N GLY A 681 13.36 -1.33 -29.92
CA GLY A 681 14.24 -2.40 -29.44
C GLY A 681 14.85 -2.15 -28.05
N HIS A 682 15.03 -0.89 -27.65
CA HIS A 682 15.56 -0.51 -26.34
C HIS A 682 14.61 -0.82 -25.17
N ILE A 683 13.31 -1.01 -25.41
CA ILE A 683 12.36 -1.30 -24.31
C ILE A 683 12.56 -2.69 -23.70
N ARG A 684 13.29 -3.57 -24.40
CA ARG A 684 13.63 -4.93 -23.92
C ARG A 684 14.55 -4.92 -22.69
N LEU A 685 15.29 -3.84 -22.47
CA LEU A 685 16.30 -3.71 -21.42
C LEU A 685 15.87 -2.78 -20.28
N GLN A 686 14.56 -2.54 -20.13
CA GLN A 686 14.01 -1.62 -19.14
C GLN A 686 13.65 -2.35 -17.84
N GLU A 687 12.41 -2.27 -17.37
CA GLU A 687 12.00 -2.94 -16.12
C GLU A 687 11.88 -4.45 -16.29
N SER A 688 11.47 -4.86 -17.49
CA SER A 688 11.38 -6.23 -17.99
C SER A 688 11.74 -6.22 -19.48
N ASP A 689 11.78 -7.39 -20.14
CA ASP A 689 11.69 -7.43 -21.60
C ASP A 689 10.25 -7.07 -22.02
N ARG A 690 9.95 -5.78 -22.08
CA ARG A 690 8.60 -5.25 -22.34
C ARG A 690 8.05 -5.73 -23.68
N LEU A 691 8.91 -5.85 -24.70
CA LEU A 691 8.47 -6.29 -26.02
C LEU A 691 8.06 -7.77 -25.99
N ARG A 692 8.86 -8.60 -25.30
CA ARG A 692 8.52 -10.01 -25.08
C ARG A 692 7.27 -10.17 -24.21
N ALA A 693 7.13 -9.37 -23.15
CA ALA A 693 5.97 -9.39 -22.26
C ALA A 693 4.68 -9.00 -22.99
N ILE A 694 4.72 -8.00 -23.89
CA ILE A 694 3.60 -7.68 -24.79
C ILE A 694 3.23 -8.90 -25.63
N ALA A 695 4.22 -9.51 -26.31
CA ALA A 695 4.01 -10.68 -27.17
C ALA A 695 3.38 -11.86 -26.41
N GLU A 696 3.86 -12.15 -25.20
CA GLU A 696 3.32 -13.24 -24.37
C GLU A 696 1.88 -12.97 -23.89
N ASN A 697 1.55 -11.72 -23.53
CA ASN A 697 0.17 -11.38 -23.18
C ASN A 697 -0.76 -11.39 -24.40
N LEU A 698 -0.28 -10.98 -25.59
CA LEU A 698 -1.04 -11.12 -26.85
C LEU A 698 -1.30 -12.60 -27.18
N ASP A 699 -0.30 -13.47 -27.01
CA ASP A 699 -0.44 -14.92 -27.23
C ASP A 699 -1.47 -15.55 -26.27
N ARG A 700 -1.44 -15.17 -24.98
CA ARG A 700 -2.43 -15.60 -23.99
C ARG A 700 -3.87 -15.21 -24.36
N MET A 701 -4.03 -14.04 -24.98
CA MET A 701 -5.30 -13.56 -25.51
C MET A 701 -5.64 -14.16 -26.88
N GLN A 702 -4.78 -15.04 -27.43
CA GLN A 702 -4.90 -15.65 -28.77
C GLN A 702 -4.91 -14.63 -29.91
N ILE A 703 -4.21 -13.50 -29.74
CA ILE A 703 -4.04 -12.49 -30.78
C ILE A 703 -2.81 -12.82 -31.63
N ARG A 704 -2.97 -12.75 -32.95
CA ARG A 704 -1.87 -12.93 -33.89
C ARG A 704 -0.95 -11.70 -33.88
N PHE A 705 0.36 -11.93 -33.82
CA PHE A 705 1.38 -10.90 -33.95
C PHE A 705 2.63 -11.44 -34.66
N ASP A 706 3.44 -10.53 -35.21
CA ASP A 706 4.79 -10.79 -35.68
C ASP A 706 5.78 -9.94 -34.85
N GLU A 707 6.61 -10.60 -34.03
CA GLU A 707 7.63 -9.96 -33.17
C GLU A 707 8.98 -9.91 -33.90
N GLY A 708 9.57 -8.72 -33.99
CA GLY A 708 10.93 -8.50 -34.47
C GLY A 708 11.88 -8.04 -33.36
N ALA A 709 13.16 -7.83 -33.70
CA ALA A 709 14.15 -7.37 -32.73
C ALA A 709 13.82 -5.97 -32.16
N ASN A 710 13.30 -5.07 -32.99
CA ASN A 710 13.01 -3.67 -32.66
C ASN A 710 11.61 -3.21 -33.11
N CYS A 711 10.71 -4.15 -33.39
CA CYS A 711 9.36 -3.86 -33.83
C CYS A 711 8.39 -4.98 -33.43
N ILE A 712 7.09 -4.67 -33.45
CA ILE A 712 6.02 -5.67 -33.36
C ILE A 712 4.89 -5.25 -34.28
N THR A 713 4.33 -6.21 -35.02
CA THR A 713 3.09 -6.03 -35.80
C THR A 713 1.99 -6.84 -35.15
N ILE A 714 0.88 -6.20 -34.81
CA ILE A 714 -0.27 -6.80 -34.14
C ILE A 714 -1.43 -6.80 -35.13
N TYR A 715 -2.05 -7.95 -35.33
CA TYR A 715 -3.16 -8.10 -36.26
C TYR A 715 -4.50 -7.96 -35.54
N PRO A 716 -5.55 -7.45 -36.23
CA PRO A 716 -6.91 -7.44 -35.71
C PRO A 716 -7.36 -8.83 -35.23
N GLY A 717 -8.08 -8.87 -34.12
CA GLY A 717 -8.63 -10.11 -33.55
C GLY A 717 -9.54 -9.86 -32.36
N GLU A 718 -10.18 -10.91 -31.87
CA GLU A 718 -11.03 -10.88 -30.68
C GLU A 718 -10.25 -11.48 -29.50
N PRO A 719 -9.75 -10.66 -28.55
CA PRO A 719 -8.98 -11.16 -27.42
C PRO A 719 -9.83 -12.12 -26.58
N GLN A 720 -9.24 -13.23 -26.16
CA GLN A 720 -9.88 -14.22 -25.29
C GLN A 720 -9.62 -13.94 -23.81
N ALA A 721 -10.54 -14.41 -22.96
CA ALA A 721 -10.41 -14.36 -21.51
C ALA A 721 -9.10 -15.02 -21.05
N CYS A 722 -8.30 -14.29 -20.27
CA CYS A 722 -7.05 -14.81 -19.72
C CYS A 722 -6.57 -13.97 -18.53
N ALA A 723 -5.57 -14.50 -17.82
CA ALA A 723 -4.81 -13.75 -16.84
C ALA A 723 -3.58 -13.11 -17.49
N ILE A 724 -3.49 -11.79 -17.37
CA ILE A 724 -2.39 -10.94 -17.85
C ILE A 724 -1.27 -10.99 -16.81
N GLU A 725 -0.06 -11.36 -17.23
CA GLU A 725 1.13 -11.15 -16.39
C GLU A 725 1.60 -9.72 -16.53
N THR A 726 1.96 -9.14 -15.40
CA THR A 726 2.49 -7.78 -15.34
C THR A 726 4.01 -7.76 -15.36
N TYR A 727 4.67 -8.88 -15.03
CA TYR A 727 6.14 -8.99 -14.97
C TYR A 727 6.78 -7.92 -14.06
N GLU A 728 6.09 -7.55 -12.96
CA GLU A 728 6.46 -6.43 -12.08
C GLU A 728 6.51 -5.05 -12.79
N ASP A 729 5.87 -4.94 -13.96
CA ASP A 729 5.82 -3.72 -14.74
C ASP A 729 4.43 -3.08 -14.68
N HIS A 730 4.36 -1.99 -13.91
CA HIS A 730 3.19 -1.13 -13.77
C HIS A 730 2.55 -0.71 -15.11
N ARG A 731 3.35 -0.51 -16.17
CA ARG A 731 2.81 -0.12 -17.48
C ARG A 731 2.05 -1.26 -18.14
N MET A 732 2.50 -2.50 -17.94
CA MET A 732 1.81 -3.69 -18.45
C MET A 732 0.44 -3.83 -17.79
N ALA A 733 0.38 -3.68 -16.46
CA ALA A 733 -0.84 -3.74 -15.69
C ALA A 733 -1.89 -2.71 -16.16
N MET A 734 -1.49 -1.44 -16.23
CA MET A 734 -2.40 -0.35 -16.61
C MET A 734 -2.85 -0.46 -18.08
N ALA A 735 -1.92 -0.74 -19.01
CA ALA A 735 -2.25 -0.83 -20.42
C ALA A 735 -3.19 -2.01 -20.75
N PHE A 736 -2.90 -3.21 -20.24
CA PHE A 736 -3.72 -4.38 -20.55
C PHE A 736 -5.02 -4.44 -19.75
N ALA A 737 -5.16 -3.67 -18.66
CA ALA A 737 -6.45 -3.43 -18.04
C ALA A 737 -7.48 -2.86 -19.02
N LEU A 738 -7.04 -2.09 -20.02
CA LEU A 738 -7.92 -1.56 -21.07
C LEU A 738 -8.62 -2.66 -21.87
N VAL A 739 -7.96 -3.81 -22.08
CA VAL A 739 -8.55 -4.94 -22.79
C VAL A 739 -9.77 -5.47 -22.02
N GLY A 740 -9.64 -5.58 -20.70
CA GLY A 740 -10.71 -6.08 -19.83
C GLY A 740 -11.95 -5.20 -19.75
N LEU A 741 -11.83 -3.93 -20.13
CA LEU A 741 -12.98 -3.03 -20.24
C LEU A 741 -13.85 -3.34 -21.47
N LYS A 742 -13.34 -4.13 -22.43
CA LYS A 742 -14.09 -4.62 -23.60
C LYS A 742 -14.32 -6.13 -23.58
N VAL A 743 -13.43 -6.87 -22.93
CA VAL A 743 -13.41 -8.34 -22.95
C VAL A 743 -13.67 -8.86 -21.53
N PRO A 744 -14.73 -9.65 -21.32
CA PRO A 744 -15.02 -10.21 -20.00
C PRO A 744 -13.91 -11.16 -19.54
N GLU A 745 -13.80 -11.33 -18.22
CA GLU A 745 -12.90 -12.31 -17.58
C GLU A 745 -11.39 -12.07 -17.87
N ILE A 746 -11.00 -10.83 -18.16
CA ILE A 746 -9.60 -10.41 -18.10
C ILE A 746 -9.21 -10.14 -16.64
N CYS A 747 -8.16 -10.81 -16.19
CA CYS A 747 -7.61 -10.66 -14.85
C CYS A 747 -6.18 -10.11 -14.92
N ILE A 748 -5.89 -9.03 -14.19
CA ILE A 748 -4.54 -8.44 -14.07
C ILE A 748 -3.86 -9.01 -12.83
N LYS A 749 -2.76 -9.75 -13.02
CA LYS A 749 -1.95 -10.26 -11.90
C LYS A 749 -1.05 -9.19 -11.32
N ASN A 750 -0.84 -9.21 -10.01
CA ASN A 750 -0.05 -8.20 -9.29
C ASN A 750 -0.46 -6.76 -9.66
N PRO A 751 -1.72 -6.36 -9.42
CA PRO A 751 -2.19 -5.00 -9.69
C PRO A 751 -1.43 -3.94 -8.85
N THR A 752 -0.84 -4.34 -7.71
CA THR A 752 -0.11 -3.42 -6.83
C THR A 752 1.17 -2.87 -7.43
N CYS A 753 1.71 -3.47 -8.51
CA CYS A 753 2.87 -2.90 -9.20
C CYS A 753 2.60 -1.45 -9.70
N CYS A 754 1.33 -1.08 -9.95
CA CYS A 754 0.92 0.28 -10.31
C CYS A 754 1.33 1.36 -9.29
N ARG A 755 1.51 1.02 -8.01
CA ARG A 755 1.95 1.95 -6.93
C ARG A 755 3.21 2.74 -7.27
N LYS A 756 4.04 2.21 -8.17
CA LYS A 756 5.25 2.87 -8.64
C LYS A 756 5.00 4.22 -9.32
N THR A 757 3.87 4.39 -10.01
CA THR A 757 3.54 5.60 -10.77
C THR A 757 2.11 6.08 -10.60
N PHE A 758 1.19 5.20 -10.19
CA PHE A 758 -0.24 5.49 -10.06
C PHE A 758 -0.88 4.53 -9.05
N GLU A 759 -0.74 4.83 -7.75
CA GLU A 759 -1.19 3.99 -6.63
C GLU A 759 -2.67 3.62 -6.67
N ASN A 760 -3.53 4.56 -7.03
CA ASN A 760 -4.98 4.38 -7.10
C ASN A 760 -5.50 4.18 -8.54
N TYR A 761 -4.69 3.66 -9.47
CA TYR A 761 -5.10 3.49 -10.87
C TYR A 761 -6.40 2.68 -11.00
N PHE A 762 -6.48 1.53 -10.34
CA PHE A 762 -7.65 0.65 -10.43
C PHE A 762 -8.88 1.21 -9.71
N ASP A 763 -8.69 2.00 -8.65
CA ASP A 763 -9.78 2.76 -8.02
C ASP A 763 -10.35 3.79 -9.02
N VAL A 764 -9.49 4.57 -9.68
CA VAL A 764 -9.89 5.53 -10.71
C VAL A 764 -10.58 4.81 -11.89
N LEU A 765 -10.10 3.62 -12.25
CA LEU A 765 -10.72 2.83 -13.32
C LEU A 765 -12.12 2.33 -12.93
N ASP A 766 -12.30 1.87 -11.69
CA ASP A 766 -13.60 1.46 -11.16
C ASP A 766 -14.58 2.64 -11.05
N GLU A 767 -14.10 3.85 -10.73
CA GLU A 767 -14.93 5.07 -10.68
C GLU A 767 -15.43 5.55 -12.05
N ILE A 768 -14.74 5.17 -13.14
CA ILE A 768 -15.10 5.52 -14.52
C ILE A 768 -16.19 4.58 -15.10
N ARG A 769 -16.38 3.40 -14.50
CA ARG A 769 -17.40 2.42 -14.88
C ARG A 769 -18.75 2.79 -14.29
#